data_AF-A0AA97AE45-F1
#
_entry.id   AF-A0AA97AE45-F1
#
_cell.length_a   1.000
_cell.length_b   1.000
_cell.length_c   1.000
_cell.angle_alpha   90.00
_cell.angle_beta   90.00
_cell.angle_gamma   90.00
#
_symmetry.space_group_name_H-M   'P 1'
#
loop_
_entity.id
_entity.type
_entity.pdbx_description
1 polymer ?
#
loop_
_entity_poly.entity_id
_entity_poly.type
_entity_poly.pdbx_seq_one_letter_code
_entity_poly.pdbx_strand_id
1 'polypeptide(L)'
;MSQLSVNAIRFLGIDAIEKSKSGHPGVVMGAAPMAYSLFTKELRINPAQPNWINRDRFILSAGHGSMLLYGLLHLSGFEDVSMDEIKNFRQWGSKTPGHPEFGHTAGVDATTGPLGQGISTATGFAQAERFLAAKYNRDGFPIFDHYTYVICGDGDLMEGVSAEAASYAGLQKLEKLIVLYDSNDINLDGETKDSFTEDVRARYNAYGWHTDLVTDGTDVDAIFAAIEKAKAAGKPSLIEIKTVIGHGSPNKQGTNAVHGAPLGPEEAEATRKALDWNYAPFEIPAEVYADFKANVADRGAAAYDAWVKLVEDYKVAHPELAAEVTAILEGRDVVEVKPEDFPVYENGFSQATRNSSQDALNAAAKVLPTFLGGSADLAHSNMTYIKEDGLQDAANPLNRNIQFGVREFAMGTILNGMAAHGGLRVYGGTFFVFSDYVKAAVRLSALQGLPVTYVFTHDSIAVGEDGPTHEPIEHLAGLRAMPNLNVFRPADARETQAAWYLSLTSKSTPSALVLTRQNLTVEEGTDFDKVAKGAYVVYEAAGFDTILLASGSEVNLAVKAAKELEAAGTKVRVVSVPSTELFDAQDAAYKEEILPNAIRRRLAIEMGATQSWYKYVGLDGKVLGIDTFGASAPAQTVIDNYGFTVENVVKLVGEL
;
A
#
# COMPACT_ATOMS: atom_id res chain seq x y z
N MET A 1 20.36 32.66 -11.66
CA MET A 1 19.07 32.37 -11.02
C MET A 1 19.00 30.91 -10.59
N SER A 2 19.12 29.93 -11.50
CA SER A 2 19.10 28.49 -11.17
C SER A 2 20.02 28.07 -10.02
N GLN A 3 21.28 28.50 -10.03
CA GLN A 3 22.25 28.12 -8.98
C GLN A 3 21.87 28.65 -7.58
N LEU A 4 21.27 29.85 -7.51
CA LEU A 4 20.82 30.43 -6.24
C LEU A 4 19.67 29.62 -5.65
N SER A 5 18.68 29.26 -6.48
CA SER A 5 17.54 28.42 -6.09
C SER A 5 17.97 27.00 -5.70
N VAL A 6 18.90 26.40 -6.44
CA VAL A 6 19.49 25.09 -6.09
C VAL A 6 20.18 25.17 -4.72
N ASN A 7 21.00 26.20 -4.48
CA ASN A 7 21.66 26.36 -3.18
C ASN A 7 20.65 26.65 -2.05
N ALA A 8 19.56 27.36 -2.31
CA ALA A 8 18.50 27.56 -1.31
C ALA A 8 17.90 26.24 -0.84
N ILE A 9 17.65 25.29 -1.74
CA ILE A 9 17.20 23.93 -1.39
C ILE A 9 18.24 23.25 -0.48
N ARG A 10 19.53 23.31 -0.86
CA ARG A 10 20.62 22.71 -0.08
C ARG A 10 20.66 23.27 1.34
N PHE A 11 20.63 24.60 1.48
CA PHE A 11 20.76 25.25 2.78
C PHE A 11 19.49 25.14 3.63
N LEU A 12 18.28 25.12 3.06
CA LEU A 12 17.09 24.74 3.82
C LEU A 12 17.24 23.35 4.45
N GLY A 13 17.75 22.39 3.67
CA GLY A 13 18.03 21.04 4.14
C GLY A 13 19.08 21.00 5.26
N ILE A 14 20.25 21.59 5.02
CA ILE A 14 21.34 21.66 5.99
C ILE A 14 20.85 22.31 7.29
N ASP A 15 20.14 23.44 7.21
CA ASP A 15 19.71 24.20 8.38
C ASP A 15 18.68 23.46 9.22
N ALA A 16 17.69 22.84 8.57
CA ALA A 16 16.68 22.05 9.25
C ALA A 16 17.32 20.83 9.95
N ILE A 17 18.26 20.15 9.29
CA ILE A 17 18.97 18.98 9.83
C ILE A 17 19.91 19.37 10.97
N GLU A 18 20.61 20.50 10.85
CA GLU A 18 21.45 21.04 11.92
C GLU A 18 20.62 21.47 13.13
N LYS A 19 19.43 22.04 12.91
CA LYS A 19 18.53 22.44 14.00
C LYS A 19 17.94 21.24 14.72
N SER A 20 17.46 20.23 13.98
CA SER A 20 16.88 19.00 14.54
C SER A 20 17.93 18.06 15.14
N LYS A 21 19.22 18.25 14.80
CA LYS A 21 20.32 17.33 15.12
C LYS A 21 20.12 15.92 14.54
N SER A 22 19.30 15.79 13.51
CA SER A 22 18.90 14.52 12.92
C SER A 22 18.49 14.67 11.46
N GLY A 23 18.99 13.82 10.57
CA GLY A 23 18.59 13.82 9.15
C GLY A 23 19.72 13.47 8.19
N HIS A 24 19.42 13.59 6.89
CA HIS A 24 20.26 13.07 5.80
C HIS A 24 20.64 14.20 4.82
N PRO A 25 21.72 14.95 5.06
CA PRO A 25 22.06 16.12 4.23
C PRO A 25 22.62 15.72 2.86
N GLY A 26 23.26 14.56 2.75
CA GLY A 26 23.97 14.11 1.56
C GLY A 26 23.13 14.11 0.28
N VAL A 27 21.99 13.40 0.32
CA VAL A 27 21.04 13.32 -0.82
C VAL A 27 20.40 14.68 -1.13
N VAL A 28 20.10 15.49 -0.11
CA VAL A 28 19.54 16.83 -0.32
C VAL A 28 20.51 17.70 -1.10
N MET A 29 21.80 17.61 -0.77
CA MET A 29 22.86 18.41 -1.41
C MET A 29 23.16 17.94 -2.84
N GLY A 30 23.26 16.62 -3.04
CA GLY A 30 23.57 16.00 -4.32
C GLY A 30 22.43 16.12 -5.34
N ALA A 31 21.19 15.81 -4.92
CA ALA A 31 20.03 15.74 -5.80
C ALA A 31 19.27 17.08 -5.96
N ALA A 32 19.67 18.16 -5.27
CA ALA A 32 19.04 19.47 -5.43
C ALA A 32 18.94 19.96 -6.90
N PRO A 33 19.97 19.81 -7.77
CA PRO A 33 19.86 20.24 -9.16
C PRO A 33 18.79 19.47 -9.95
N MET A 34 18.71 18.14 -9.79
CA MET A 34 17.74 17.32 -10.52
C MET A 34 16.31 17.57 -10.06
N ALA A 35 16.12 17.72 -8.75
CA ALA A 35 14.83 18.10 -8.17
C ALA A 35 14.39 19.50 -8.62
N TYR A 36 15.30 20.48 -8.59
CA TYR A 36 15.03 21.83 -9.06
C TYR A 36 14.65 21.83 -10.56
N SER A 37 15.43 21.14 -11.39
CA SER A 37 15.13 20.97 -12.82
C SER A 37 13.72 20.45 -13.04
N LEU A 38 13.38 19.33 -12.38
CA LEU A 38 12.06 18.72 -12.49
C LEU A 38 10.95 19.69 -12.04
N PHE A 39 11.03 20.22 -10.82
CA PHE A 39 9.98 21.07 -10.25
C PHE A 39 9.77 22.35 -11.07
N THR A 40 10.85 23.03 -11.44
CA THR A 40 10.73 24.37 -12.06
C THR A 40 10.58 24.34 -13.57
N LYS A 41 10.92 23.25 -14.27
CA LYS A 41 10.80 23.20 -15.74
C LYS A 41 9.69 22.30 -16.26
N GLU A 42 9.30 21.28 -15.50
CA GLU A 42 8.42 20.22 -16.00
C GLU A 42 7.19 19.98 -15.11
N LEU A 43 7.39 19.73 -13.82
CA LEU A 43 6.37 19.17 -12.93
C LEU A 43 5.12 20.06 -12.86
N ARG A 44 3.97 19.50 -13.24
CA ARG A 44 2.68 20.18 -13.25
C ARG A 44 1.91 19.94 -11.96
N ILE A 45 2.16 20.79 -10.97
CA ILE A 45 1.50 20.78 -9.66
C ILE A 45 0.94 22.16 -9.32
N ASN A 46 -0.12 22.22 -8.52
CA ASN A 46 -0.66 23.46 -7.99
C ASN A 46 -0.65 23.41 -6.45
N PRO A 47 0.23 24.17 -5.78
CA PRO A 47 0.31 24.21 -4.31
C PRO A 47 -1.00 24.62 -3.62
N ALA A 48 -1.84 25.42 -4.28
CA ALA A 48 -3.15 25.81 -3.76
C ALA A 48 -4.23 24.73 -3.99
N GLN A 49 -3.94 23.71 -4.81
CA GLN A 49 -4.82 22.59 -5.12
C GLN A 49 -4.05 21.26 -4.99
N PRO A 50 -3.54 20.92 -3.79
CA PRO A 50 -2.68 19.75 -3.58
C PRO A 50 -3.39 18.43 -3.89
N ASN A 51 -4.72 18.43 -3.93
CA ASN A 51 -5.55 17.25 -4.24
C ASN A 51 -6.01 17.21 -5.71
N TRP A 52 -5.53 18.12 -6.57
CA TRP A 52 -5.82 18.06 -8.01
C TRP A 52 -5.41 16.69 -8.58
N ILE A 53 -6.39 15.92 -9.08
CA ILE A 53 -6.16 14.53 -9.50
C ILE A 53 -5.35 14.42 -10.81
N ASN A 54 -5.37 15.45 -11.67
CA ASN A 54 -4.61 15.43 -12.92
C ASN A 54 -3.27 16.18 -12.81
N ARG A 55 -2.79 16.44 -11.59
CA ARG A 55 -1.41 16.91 -11.37
C ARG A 55 -0.42 15.80 -11.70
N ASP A 56 0.79 16.17 -12.09
CA ASP A 56 1.88 15.19 -12.12
C ASP A 56 2.18 14.68 -10.72
N ARG A 57 2.51 13.39 -10.62
CA ARG A 57 2.83 12.74 -9.35
C ARG A 57 4.33 12.79 -9.12
N PHE A 58 4.75 13.03 -7.88
CA PHE A 58 6.16 13.02 -7.49
C PHE A 58 6.37 12.14 -6.25
N ILE A 59 7.17 11.09 -6.42
CA ILE A 59 7.52 10.16 -5.35
C ILE A 59 9.02 10.27 -5.07
N LEU A 60 9.38 10.64 -3.83
CA LEU A 60 10.75 10.54 -3.36
C LEU A 60 10.97 9.13 -2.78
N SER A 61 11.41 8.17 -3.62
CA SER A 61 11.66 6.78 -3.20
C SER A 61 12.77 6.69 -2.16
N ALA A 62 13.83 7.47 -2.36
CA ALA A 62 14.88 7.71 -1.38
C ALA A 62 14.36 8.62 -0.24
N GLY A 63 13.36 8.15 0.49
CA GLY A 63 12.59 8.94 1.47
C GLY A 63 13.42 9.52 2.61
N HIS A 64 14.63 9.00 2.84
CA HIS A 64 15.56 9.57 3.81
C HIS A 64 15.95 11.01 3.46
N GLY A 65 15.90 11.38 2.16
CA GLY A 65 16.07 12.74 1.65
C GLY A 65 14.88 13.67 1.84
N SER A 66 14.02 13.42 2.83
CA SER A 66 12.76 14.15 3.05
C SER A 66 12.88 15.68 3.04
N MET A 67 13.98 16.24 3.54
CA MET A 67 14.22 17.68 3.49
C MET A 67 14.40 18.25 2.07
N LEU A 68 14.80 17.43 1.09
CA LEU A 68 14.76 17.81 -0.32
C LEU A 68 13.32 18.11 -0.73
N LEU A 69 12.40 17.18 -0.43
CA LEU A 69 10.98 17.33 -0.74
C LEU A 69 10.35 18.49 0.04
N TYR A 70 10.57 18.58 1.35
CA TYR A 70 9.99 19.67 2.14
C TYR A 70 10.52 21.05 1.71
N GLY A 71 11.81 21.15 1.38
CA GLY A 71 12.37 22.38 0.81
C GLY A 71 11.69 22.77 -0.50
N LEU A 72 11.47 21.81 -1.41
CA LEU A 72 10.76 22.06 -2.68
C LEU A 72 9.30 22.46 -2.46
N LEU A 73 8.58 21.78 -1.57
CA LEU A 73 7.18 22.10 -1.24
C LEU A 73 7.07 23.50 -0.62
N HIS A 74 7.95 23.83 0.33
CA HIS A 74 8.02 25.15 0.94
C HIS A 74 8.24 26.26 -0.10
N LEU A 75 9.27 26.11 -0.93
CA LEU A 75 9.62 27.11 -1.95
C LEU A 75 8.54 27.22 -3.03
N SER A 76 7.86 26.12 -3.35
CA SER A 76 6.74 26.10 -4.30
C SER A 76 5.48 26.77 -3.75
N GLY A 77 5.36 26.96 -2.44
CA GLY A 77 4.23 27.66 -1.81
C GLY A 77 3.14 26.76 -1.23
N PHE A 78 3.46 25.52 -0.85
CA PHE A 78 2.53 24.67 -0.10
C PHE A 78 2.37 25.21 1.33
N GLU A 79 1.13 25.51 1.73
CA GLU A 79 0.84 26.14 3.02
C GLU A 79 1.23 25.25 4.22
N ASP A 80 1.01 23.94 4.11
CA ASP A 80 1.39 22.93 5.11
C ASP A 80 2.89 22.89 5.42
N VAL A 81 3.73 23.43 4.54
CA VAL A 81 5.19 23.40 4.68
C VAL A 81 5.72 24.83 4.80
N SER A 82 5.27 25.53 5.82
CA SER A 82 5.78 26.86 6.17
C SER A 82 7.25 26.83 6.61
N MET A 83 7.90 27.99 6.68
CA MET A 83 9.26 28.08 7.23
C MET A 83 9.34 27.61 8.69
N ASP A 84 8.25 27.77 9.45
CA ASP A 84 8.20 27.27 10.83
C ASP A 84 8.09 25.74 10.87
N GLU A 85 7.39 25.13 9.91
CA GLU A 85 7.39 23.67 9.74
C GLU A 85 8.76 23.14 9.29
N ILE A 86 9.46 23.83 8.39
CA ILE A 86 10.86 23.51 8.04
C ILE A 86 11.75 23.54 9.28
N LYS A 87 11.60 24.58 10.11
CA LYS A 87 12.27 24.70 11.41
C LYS A 87 11.85 23.62 12.43
N ASN A 88 10.70 22.98 12.25
CA ASN A 88 10.19 21.90 13.11
C ASN A 88 10.44 20.50 12.53
N PHE A 89 11.34 20.38 11.54
CA PHE A 89 11.73 19.08 11.00
C PHE A 89 12.06 18.06 12.09
N ARG A 90 11.43 16.87 11.99
CA ARG A 90 11.55 15.74 12.94
C ARG A 90 11.08 16.04 14.36
N GLN A 91 10.28 17.07 14.58
CA GLN A 91 9.71 17.36 15.89
C GLN A 91 8.33 16.74 16.05
N TRP A 92 7.94 16.48 17.30
CA TRP A 92 6.66 15.89 17.64
C TRP A 92 5.49 16.71 17.07
N GLY A 93 4.65 16.08 16.26
CA GLY A 93 3.46 16.69 15.65
C GLY A 93 3.74 17.63 14.46
N SER A 94 5.00 17.80 14.04
CA SER A 94 5.35 18.61 12.85
C SER A 94 4.78 18.02 11.56
N LYS A 95 4.56 18.87 10.56
CA LYS A 95 4.23 18.52 9.16
C LYS A 95 5.45 18.15 8.33
N THR A 96 6.62 18.04 8.95
CA THR A 96 7.90 17.68 8.32
C THR A 96 8.54 16.50 9.06
N PRO A 97 7.89 15.31 9.03
CA PRO A 97 8.41 14.11 9.69
C PRO A 97 9.77 13.64 9.12
N GLY A 98 10.38 12.65 9.76
CA GLY A 98 11.73 12.21 9.37
C GLY A 98 11.83 11.60 7.98
N HIS A 99 10.73 11.02 7.50
CA HIS A 99 10.51 10.49 6.14
C HIS A 99 9.14 10.99 5.65
N PRO A 100 8.89 11.08 4.32
CA PRO A 100 7.60 11.56 3.81
C PRO A 100 6.44 10.68 4.26
N GLU A 101 5.36 11.29 4.72
CA GLU A 101 4.15 10.61 5.18
C GLU A 101 2.92 11.14 4.42
N PHE A 102 2.32 10.28 3.59
CA PHE A 102 1.09 10.56 2.85
C PHE A 102 -0.06 10.87 3.82
N GLY A 103 -0.89 11.86 3.46
CA GLY A 103 -2.01 12.33 4.29
C GLY A 103 -1.60 13.19 5.48
N HIS A 104 -0.32 13.17 5.90
CA HIS A 104 0.18 14.02 6.97
C HIS A 104 0.68 15.37 6.46
N THR A 105 1.37 15.40 5.31
CA THR A 105 1.92 16.63 4.70
C THR A 105 1.32 16.85 3.30
N ALA A 106 0.65 17.98 3.04
CA ALA A 106 0.17 18.28 1.69
C ALA A 106 1.32 18.35 0.66
N GLY A 107 1.12 17.73 -0.51
CA GLY A 107 2.13 17.61 -1.57
C GLY A 107 3.04 16.39 -1.47
N VAL A 108 2.88 15.55 -0.43
CA VAL A 108 3.51 14.22 -0.37
C VAL A 108 2.54 13.18 -0.95
N ASP A 109 2.91 12.59 -2.09
CA ASP A 109 2.04 11.65 -2.82
C ASP A 109 2.04 10.22 -2.27
N ALA A 110 3.11 9.81 -1.57
CA ALA A 110 3.25 8.49 -0.99
C ALA A 110 4.11 8.53 0.28
N THR A 111 3.80 7.68 1.26
CA THR A 111 4.70 7.42 2.38
C THR A 111 5.88 6.58 1.88
N THR A 112 7.09 7.11 2.03
CA THR A 112 8.34 6.42 1.67
C THR A 112 9.30 6.38 2.86
N GLY A 113 10.36 5.59 2.77
CA GLY A 113 11.27 5.31 3.88
C GLY A 113 11.81 3.89 3.81
N PRO A 114 10.93 2.86 3.78
CA PRO A 114 11.31 1.53 3.33
C PRO A 114 11.74 1.59 1.86
N LEU A 115 13.02 1.33 1.59
CA LEU A 115 13.62 1.47 0.26
C LEU A 115 12.98 0.51 -0.75
N GLY A 116 13.04 0.89 -2.02
CA GLY A 116 12.46 0.13 -3.14
C GLY A 116 10.94 0.28 -3.27
N GLN A 117 10.20 0.51 -2.18
CA GLN A 117 8.74 0.62 -2.26
C GLN A 117 8.26 1.89 -2.96
N GLY A 118 8.98 3.01 -2.88
CA GLY A 118 8.55 4.27 -3.52
C GLY A 118 8.50 4.16 -5.05
N ILE A 119 9.58 3.69 -5.68
CA ILE A 119 9.62 3.42 -7.13
C ILE A 119 8.59 2.36 -7.56
N SER A 120 8.38 1.33 -6.75
CA SER A 120 7.37 0.31 -7.04
C SER A 120 5.94 0.82 -6.88
N THR A 121 5.68 1.70 -5.92
CA THR A 121 4.40 2.40 -5.77
C THR A 121 4.15 3.40 -6.90
N ALA A 122 5.17 4.09 -7.40
CA ALA A 122 5.05 4.95 -8.58
C ALA A 122 4.58 4.18 -9.83
N THR A 123 4.95 2.90 -9.96
CA THR A 123 4.42 2.01 -11.01
C THR A 123 2.89 1.88 -10.92
N GLY A 124 2.34 1.85 -9.71
CA GLY A 124 0.90 1.89 -9.45
C GLY A 124 0.22 3.19 -9.86
N PHE A 125 0.84 4.34 -9.59
CA PHE A 125 0.32 5.64 -10.04
C PHE A 125 0.23 5.72 -11.58
N ALA A 126 1.29 5.30 -12.29
CA ALA A 126 1.28 5.28 -13.76
C ALA A 126 0.27 4.26 -14.33
N GLN A 127 0.08 3.12 -13.66
CA GLN A 127 -0.92 2.13 -14.03
C GLN A 127 -2.36 2.65 -13.85
N ALA A 128 -2.61 3.42 -12.79
CA ALA A 128 -3.91 4.04 -12.53
C ALA A 128 -4.23 5.14 -13.54
N GLU A 129 -3.26 6.01 -13.83
CA GLU A 129 -3.37 7.06 -14.86
C GLU A 129 -3.75 6.45 -16.20
N ARG A 130 -3.04 5.40 -16.66
CA ARG A 130 -3.33 4.73 -17.94
C ARG A 130 -4.75 4.19 -18.01
N PHE A 131 -5.24 3.57 -16.93
CA PHE A 131 -6.60 3.03 -16.89
C PHE A 131 -7.66 4.14 -16.94
N LEU A 132 -7.51 5.18 -16.12
CA LEU A 132 -8.45 6.30 -16.08
C LEU A 132 -8.44 7.09 -17.40
N ALA A 133 -7.26 7.33 -17.96
CA ALA A 133 -7.08 7.95 -19.27
C ALA A 133 -7.80 7.15 -20.36
N ALA A 134 -7.55 5.83 -20.44
CA ALA A 134 -8.21 4.98 -21.42
C ALA A 134 -9.74 4.96 -21.27
N LYS A 135 -10.23 5.01 -20.03
CA LYS A 135 -11.67 4.92 -19.75
C LYS A 135 -12.40 6.23 -20.03
N TYR A 136 -11.85 7.35 -19.58
CA TYR A 136 -12.57 8.61 -19.51
C TYR A 136 -12.12 9.67 -20.51
N ASN A 137 -10.89 9.61 -21.04
CA ASN A 137 -10.49 10.58 -22.07
C ASN A 137 -11.30 10.39 -23.35
N ARG A 138 -11.51 11.49 -24.06
CA ARG A 138 -12.17 11.55 -25.36
C ARG A 138 -11.37 12.46 -26.30
N ASP A 139 -11.68 12.44 -27.58
CA ASP A 139 -11.01 13.31 -28.56
C ASP A 139 -11.17 14.78 -28.14
N GLY A 140 -10.06 15.50 -28.03
CA GLY A 140 -10.02 16.86 -27.49
C GLY A 140 -10.17 17.01 -25.97
N PHE A 141 -10.37 15.92 -25.21
CA PHE A 141 -10.59 15.94 -23.75
C PHE A 141 -9.67 14.99 -22.97
N PRO A 142 -8.38 15.33 -22.80
CA PRO A 142 -7.44 14.60 -21.97
C PRO A 142 -7.61 14.95 -20.47
N ILE A 143 -8.71 14.51 -19.85
CA ILE A 143 -9.02 14.86 -18.45
C ILE A 143 -8.16 14.08 -17.43
N PHE A 144 -7.64 12.91 -17.80
CA PHE A 144 -6.56 12.21 -17.10
C PHE A 144 -5.38 12.07 -18.05
N ASP A 145 -4.36 12.89 -17.87
CA ASP A 145 -3.18 12.96 -18.73
C ASP A 145 -2.03 13.61 -17.96
N HIS A 146 -1.31 12.83 -17.17
CA HIS A 146 -0.23 13.34 -16.33
C HIS A 146 0.90 12.31 -16.18
N TYR A 147 2.06 12.80 -15.77
CA TYR A 147 3.24 11.97 -15.52
C TYR A 147 3.34 11.52 -14.07
N THR A 148 4.17 10.50 -13.86
CA THR A 148 4.62 10.05 -12.55
C THR A 148 6.14 10.08 -12.52
N TYR A 149 6.70 10.92 -11.66
CA TYR A 149 8.12 11.12 -11.49
C TYR A 149 8.63 10.52 -10.19
N VAL A 150 9.83 9.95 -10.22
CA VAL A 150 10.48 9.36 -9.05
C VAL A 150 11.89 9.93 -8.91
N ILE A 151 12.31 10.27 -7.70
CA ILE A 151 13.74 10.32 -7.35
C ILE A 151 14.07 9.11 -6.49
N CYS A 152 15.04 8.30 -6.92
CA CYS A 152 15.51 7.12 -6.21
C CYS A 152 17.05 7.15 -6.08
N GLY A 153 17.58 6.34 -5.18
CA GLY A 153 19.03 6.14 -5.02
C GLY A 153 19.45 4.68 -5.17
N ASP A 154 20.73 4.41 -4.94
CA ASP A 154 21.32 3.07 -5.05
C ASP A 154 20.57 2.02 -4.23
N GLY A 155 20.21 2.35 -3.00
CA GLY A 155 19.47 1.46 -2.11
C GLY A 155 18.10 1.03 -2.64
N ASP A 156 17.39 1.91 -3.36
CA ASP A 156 16.13 1.52 -4.01
C ASP A 156 16.37 0.49 -5.11
N LEU A 157 17.48 0.59 -5.83
CA LEU A 157 17.80 -0.26 -6.98
C LEU A 157 18.45 -1.60 -6.61
N MET A 158 18.87 -1.76 -5.34
CA MET A 158 19.31 -3.03 -4.76
C MET A 158 18.13 -3.89 -4.28
N GLU A 159 17.02 -3.26 -3.91
CA GLU A 159 15.85 -3.95 -3.36
C GLU A 159 15.11 -4.78 -4.42
N GLY A 160 14.80 -6.04 -4.10
CA GLY A 160 14.14 -6.96 -5.05
C GLY A 160 12.78 -6.45 -5.55
N VAL A 161 12.04 -5.74 -4.70
CA VAL A 161 10.72 -5.18 -5.05
C VAL A 161 10.79 -4.14 -6.18
N SER A 162 11.90 -3.40 -6.30
CA SER A 162 12.06 -2.42 -7.38
C SER A 162 12.35 -3.11 -8.72
N ALA A 163 13.11 -4.21 -8.69
CA ALA A 163 13.34 -5.05 -9.86
C ALA A 163 12.05 -5.72 -10.36
N GLU A 164 11.23 -6.25 -9.44
CA GLU A 164 9.91 -6.80 -9.76
C GLU A 164 9.02 -5.75 -10.43
N ALA A 165 8.90 -4.57 -9.84
CA ALA A 165 8.05 -3.50 -10.36
C ALA A 165 8.59 -2.92 -11.68
N ALA A 166 9.90 -2.76 -11.83
CA ALA A 166 10.52 -2.31 -13.08
C ALA A 166 10.28 -3.32 -14.21
N SER A 167 10.40 -4.61 -13.92
CA SER A 167 10.07 -5.68 -14.87
C SER A 167 8.60 -5.62 -15.30
N TYR A 168 7.67 -5.41 -14.36
CA TYR A 168 6.24 -5.23 -14.65
C TYR A 168 5.97 -3.96 -15.49
N ALA A 169 6.54 -2.82 -15.11
CA ALA A 169 6.33 -1.54 -15.79
C ALA A 169 6.81 -1.57 -17.25
N GLY A 170 7.95 -2.23 -17.51
CA GLY A 170 8.48 -2.44 -18.85
C GLY A 170 7.55 -3.30 -19.71
N LEU A 171 7.07 -4.42 -19.16
CA LEU A 171 6.06 -5.27 -19.82
C LEU A 171 4.78 -4.50 -20.15
N GLN A 172 4.31 -3.66 -19.21
CA GLN A 172 3.09 -2.87 -19.34
C GLN A 172 3.26 -1.60 -20.18
N LYS A 173 4.48 -1.25 -20.59
CA LYS A 173 4.79 -0.02 -21.35
C LYS A 173 4.23 1.24 -20.69
N LEU A 174 4.48 1.41 -19.39
CA LEU A 174 4.01 2.58 -18.63
C LEU A 174 4.84 3.83 -18.99
N GLU A 175 4.59 4.41 -20.15
CA GLU A 175 5.41 5.47 -20.76
C GLU A 175 5.46 6.78 -19.98
N LYS A 176 4.48 7.02 -19.11
CA LYS A 176 4.43 8.21 -18.25
C LYS A 176 5.12 8.04 -16.90
N LEU A 177 5.85 6.93 -16.70
CA LEU A 177 6.71 6.70 -15.54
C LEU A 177 8.16 7.08 -15.85
N ILE A 178 8.67 8.10 -15.14
CA ILE A 178 10.04 8.61 -15.33
C ILE A 178 10.77 8.59 -13.99
N VAL A 179 11.89 7.88 -13.95
CA VAL A 179 12.72 7.71 -12.76
C VAL A 179 14.03 8.48 -12.94
N LEU A 180 14.32 9.38 -12.01
CA LEU A 180 15.58 10.08 -11.87
C LEU A 180 16.38 9.34 -10.79
N TYR A 181 17.49 8.73 -11.19
CA TYR A 181 18.36 7.98 -10.30
C TYR A 181 19.56 8.83 -9.88
N ASP A 182 19.59 9.17 -8.58
CA ASP A 182 20.73 9.80 -7.92
C ASP A 182 21.87 8.78 -7.78
N SER A 183 22.72 8.71 -8.81
CA SER A 183 23.84 7.77 -8.88
C SER A 183 25.10 8.45 -8.36
N ASN A 184 25.35 8.29 -7.05
CA ASN A 184 26.40 9.03 -6.34
C ASN A 184 27.54 8.15 -5.81
N ASP A 185 27.49 6.85 -6.08
CA ASP A 185 28.48 5.83 -5.73
C ASP A 185 28.66 5.59 -4.21
N ILE A 186 27.72 6.04 -3.38
CA ILE A 186 27.77 5.94 -1.92
C ILE A 186 26.49 5.33 -1.33
N ASN A 187 26.67 4.26 -0.56
CA ASN A 187 25.69 3.69 0.37
C ASN A 187 25.92 4.20 1.80
N LEU A 188 25.03 3.80 2.72
CA LEU A 188 25.17 4.14 4.14
C LEU A 188 26.47 3.58 4.73
N ASP A 189 26.84 2.34 4.38
CA ASP A 189 28.03 1.67 4.92
C ASP A 189 29.35 2.09 4.23
N GLY A 190 29.31 2.74 3.07
CA GLY A 190 30.52 3.07 2.31
C GLY A 190 30.27 3.25 0.82
N GLU A 191 31.27 2.91 0.01
CA GLU A 191 31.16 3.01 -1.44
C GLU A 191 30.29 1.88 -2.01
N THR A 192 29.50 2.17 -3.06
CA THR A 192 28.64 1.18 -3.71
C THR A 192 29.45 0.00 -4.24
N LYS A 193 30.70 0.19 -4.68
CA LYS A 193 31.57 -0.87 -5.21
C LYS A 193 31.76 -2.06 -4.25
N ASP A 194 31.54 -1.86 -2.95
CA ASP A 194 31.70 -2.90 -1.95
C ASP A 194 30.49 -3.86 -1.89
N SER A 195 29.33 -3.49 -2.45
CA SER A 195 28.10 -4.29 -2.40
C SER A 195 27.21 -4.23 -3.66
N PHE A 196 27.52 -3.36 -4.62
CA PHE A 196 26.68 -3.06 -5.78
C PHE A 196 27.54 -2.56 -6.96
N THR A 197 27.79 -3.46 -7.92
CA THR A 197 28.67 -3.22 -9.09
C THR A 197 28.02 -3.62 -10.42
N GLU A 198 26.72 -3.85 -10.44
CA GLU A 198 26.01 -4.22 -11.66
C GLU A 198 25.82 -3.03 -12.60
N ASP A 199 25.56 -3.33 -13.88
CA ASP A 199 25.17 -2.32 -14.86
C ASP A 199 23.66 -2.08 -14.80
N VAL A 200 23.27 -1.06 -14.03
CA VAL A 200 21.88 -0.68 -13.80
C VAL A 200 21.15 -0.35 -15.11
N ARG A 201 21.78 0.44 -16.00
CA ARG A 201 21.16 0.80 -17.28
C ARG A 201 20.99 -0.43 -18.17
N ALA A 202 21.95 -1.34 -18.20
CA ALA A 202 21.79 -2.60 -18.94
C ALA A 202 20.64 -3.45 -18.38
N ARG A 203 20.49 -3.54 -17.05
CA ARG A 203 19.37 -4.24 -16.40
C ARG A 203 18.01 -3.60 -16.77
N TYR A 204 17.91 -2.27 -16.73
CA TYR A 204 16.68 -1.57 -17.12
C TYR A 204 16.37 -1.67 -18.61
N ASN A 205 17.39 -1.62 -19.49
CA ASN A 205 17.23 -1.90 -20.91
C ASN A 205 16.69 -3.33 -21.13
N ALA A 206 17.15 -4.31 -20.35
CA ALA A 206 16.65 -5.69 -20.42
C ALA A 206 15.18 -5.83 -19.98
N TYR A 207 14.70 -4.99 -19.05
CA TYR A 207 13.27 -4.89 -18.71
C TYR A 207 12.42 -4.23 -19.81
N GLY A 208 13.05 -3.57 -20.79
CA GLY A 208 12.35 -2.86 -21.86
C GLY A 208 12.16 -1.36 -21.61
N TRP A 209 12.92 -0.78 -20.67
CA TRP A 209 12.89 0.66 -20.38
C TRP A 209 13.72 1.46 -21.40
N HIS A 210 13.42 2.74 -21.52
CA HIS A 210 14.37 3.72 -22.05
C HIS A 210 15.37 4.10 -20.95
N THR A 211 16.65 4.21 -21.31
CA THR A 211 17.70 4.65 -20.39
C THR A 211 18.47 5.83 -20.97
N ASP A 212 18.75 6.84 -20.16
CA ASP A 212 19.64 7.95 -20.51
C ASP A 212 20.66 8.19 -19.37
N LEU A 213 21.75 8.89 -19.69
CA LEU A 213 22.82 9.23 -18.75
C LEU A 213 23.11 10.72 -18.78
N VAL A 214 23.01 11.35 -17.60
CA VAL A 214 23.53 12.69 -17.34
C VAL A 214 24.83 12.55 -16.56
N THR A 215 25.94 12.90 -17.20
CA THR A 215 27.29 12.72 -16.62
C THR A 215 27.69 13.81 -15.62
N ASP A 216 27.06 14.99 -15.71
CA ASP A 216 27.20 16.07 -14.75
C ASP A 216 25.83 16.38 -14.12
N GLY A 217 25.58 15.82 -12.94
CA GLY A 217 24.34 16.04 -12.20
C GLY A 217 24.16 17.45 -11.65
N THR A 218 25.09 18.38 -11.88
CA THR A 218 24.91 19.80 -11.58
C THR A 218 24.34 20.60 -12.76
N ASP A 219 24.34 20.03 -13.97
CA ASP A 219 23.80 20.64 -15.18
C ASP A 219 22.27 20.47 -15.25
N VAL A 220 21.56 21.47 -14.72
CA VAL A 220 20.09 21.54 -14.69
C VAL A 220 19.49 21.45 -16.10
N ASP A 221 20.13 22.01 -17.13
CA ASP A 221 19.58 22.00 -18.49
C ASP A 221 19.78 20.65 -19.17
N ALA A 222 20.91 19.96 -18.91
CA ALA A 222 21.12 18.58 -19.36
C ALA A 222 20.10 17.61 -18.72
N ILE A 223 19.79 17.79 -17.44
CA ILE A 223 18.76 17.01 -16.75
C ILE A 223 17.39 17.23 -17.40
N PHE A 224 17.00 18.47 -17.64
CA PHE A 224 15.74 18.78 -18.33
C PHE A 224 15.68 18.17 -19.74
N ALA A 225 16.77 18.26 -20.51
CA ALA A 225 16.83 17.66 -21.84
C ALA A 225 16.67 16.13 -21.80
N ALA A 226 17.19 15.46 -20.77
CA ALA A 226 17.00 14.03 -20.56
C ALA A 226 15.55 13.67 -20.21
N ILE A 227 14.88 14.50 -19.40
CA ILE A 227 13.44 14.34 -19.08
C ILE A 227 12.59 14.48 -20.34
N GLU A 228 12.87 15.46 -21.20
CA GLU A 228 12.13 15.64 -22.46
C GLU A 228 12.32 14.45 -23.42
N LYS A 229 13.53 13.88 -23.50
CA LYS A 229 13.76 12.63 -24.25
C LYS A 229 12.99 11.46 -23.66
N ALA A 230 12.94 11.34 -22.33
CA ALA A 230 12.20 10.29 -21.63
C ALA A 230 10.70 10.35 -21.97
N LYS A 231 10.09 11.54 -21.95
CA LYS A 231 8.69 11.75 -22.34
C LYS A 231 8.42 11.35 -23.80
N ALA A 232 9.40 11.53 -24.69
CA ALA A 232 9.28 11.17 -26.10
C ALA A 232 9.57 9.68 -26.40
N ALA A 233 10.01 8.88 -25.42
CA ALA A 233 10.51 7.53 -25.66
C ALA A 233 9.43 6.46 -25.87
N GLY A 234 8.17 6.73 -25.48
CA GLY A 234 7.06 5.77 -25.55
C GLY A 234 7.26 4.53 -24.65
N LYS A 235 8.06 4.67 -23.59
CA LYS A 235 8.47 3.61 -22.65
C LYS A 235 8.70 4.22 -21.27
N PRO A 236 8.53 3.44 -20.18
CA PRO A 236 9.03 3.88 -18.88
C PRO A 236 10.53 4.18 -18.99
N SER A 237 10.99 5.22 -18.29
CA SER A 237 12.33 5.77 -18.48
C SER A 237 13.12 5.83 -17.17
N LEU A 238 14.38 5.42 -17.21
CA LEU A 238 15.36 5.61 -16.14
C LEU A 238 16.45 6.57 -16.63
N ILE A 239 16.62 7.69 -15.94
CA ILE A 239 17.68 8.65 -16.19
C ILE A 239 18.70 8.48 -15.07
N GLU A 240 19.86 7.91 -15.38
CA GLU A 240 21.00 7.86 -14.47
C GLU A 240 21.63 9.24 -14.43
N ILE A 241 21.69 9.86 -13.25
CA ILE A 241 22.27 11.19 -13.07
C ILE A 241 23.44 11.03 -12.11
N LYS A 242 24.67 11.21 -12.62
CA LYS A 242 25.88 11.13 -11.81
C LYS A 242 25.98 12.37 -10.92
N THR A 243 25.91 12.18 -9.61
CA THR A 243 26.04 13.28 -8.63
C THR A 243 27.18 13.02 -7.65
N VAL A 244 27.45 14.00 -6.79
CA VAL A 244 28.34 13.85 -5.63
C VAL A 244 27.49 14.01 -4.39
N ILE A 245 27.40 12.97 -3.56
CA ILE A 245 26.66 13.06 -2.28
C ILE A 245 27.29 14.15 -1.41
N GLY A 246 26.47 14.99 -0.77
CA GLY A 246 26.99 16.09 0.06
C GLY A 246 27.70 17.19 -0.72
N HIS A 247 27.44 17.33 -2.02
CA HIS A 247 28.08 18.30 -2.90
C HIS A 247 28.21 19.70 -2.26
N GLY A 248 29.44 20.21 -2.23
CA GLY A 248 29.78 21.52 -1.66
C GLY A 248 30.31 21.47 -0.23
N SER A 249 30.16 20.35 0.49
CA SER A 249 30.82 20.12 1.79
C SER A 249 32.31 19.85 1.57
N PRO A 250 33.22 20.79 1.92
CA PRO A 250 34.62 20.68 1.54
C PRO A 250 35.33 19.44 2.08
N ASN A 251 34.92 18.97 3.27
CA ASN A 251 35.62 17.89 3.97
C ASN A 251 34.86 16.56 3.96
N LYS A 252 33.57 16.53 3.56
CA LYS A 252 32.74 15.32 3.66
C LYS A 252 32.04 14.89 2.37
N GLN A 253 31.97 15.73 1.33
CA GLN A 253 31.34 15.34 0.06
C GLN A 253 31.96 14.07 -0.54
N GLY A 254 31.15 13.25 -1.22
CA GLY A 254 31.62 12.01 -1.84
C GLY A 254 31.94 10.88 -0.86
N THR A 255 31.46 10.96 0.39
CA THR A 255 31.68 9.94 1.41
C THR A 255 30.38 9.57 2.11
N ASN A 256 30.32 8.42 2.76
CA ASN A 256 29.15 8.02 3.54
C ASN A 256 28.96 8.86 4.82
N ALA A 257 29.95 9.68 5.22
CA ALA A 257 29.86 10.56 6.39
C ALA A 257 28.77 11.65 6.28
N VAL A 258 28.29 11.95 5.07
CA VAL A 258 27.16 12.88 4.83
C VAL A 258 25.82 12.17 4.65
N HIS A 259 25.77 10.84 4.71
CA HIS A 259 24.56 10.09 4.39
C HIS A 259 23.47 10.30 5.46
N GLY A 260 23.75 9.95 6.72
CA GLY A 260 22.71 9.84 7.78
C GLY A 260 22.95 10.67 9.03
N ALA A 261 23.84 11.66 8.99
CA ALA A 261 24.12 12.53 10.12
C ALA A 261 24.18 14.01 9.69
N PRO A 262 23.85 14.95 10.60
CA PRO A 262 24.13 16.36 10.39
C PRO A 262 25.59 16.61 10.01
N LEU A 263 25.85 17.65 9.22
CA LEU A 263 27.21 18.04 8.83
C LEU A 263 28.03 18.46 10.05
N GLY A 264 27.38 19.06 11.04
CA GLY A 264 27.99 19.79 12.14
C GLY A 264 28.17 21.27 11.80
N PRO A 265 28.17 22.16 12.80
CA PRO A 265 28.15 23.61 12.59
C PRO A 265 29.38 24.14 11.82
N GLU A 266 30.56 23.58 12.07
CA GLU A 266 31.80 23.98 11.39
C GLU A 266 31.76 23.62 9.90
N GLU A 267 31.31 22.42 9.57
CA GLU A 267 31.22 21.96 8.18
C GLU A 267 30.07 22.64 7.43
N ALA A 268 28.94 22.92 8.10
CA ALA A 268 27.85 23.70 7.52
C ALA A 268 28.31 25.12 7.15
N GLU A 269 29.09 25.78 8.01
CA GLU A 269 29.68 27.09 7.73
C GLU A 269 30.74 27.03 6.62
N ALA A 270 31.58 25.99 6.61
CA ALA A 270 32.54 25.77 5.53
C ALA A 270 31.83 25.55 4.17
N THR A 271 30.72 24.81 4.18
CA THR A 271 29.86 24.57 3.01
C THR A 271 29.24 25.88 2.51
N ARG A 272 28.75 26.76 3.40
CA ARG A 272 28.26 28.10 3.01
C ARG A 272 29.32 28.89 2.27
N LYS A 273 30.55 28.94 2.79
CA LYS A 273 31.67 29.64 2.14
C LYS A 273 32.03 29.02 0.79
N ALA A 274 32.04 27.69 0.69
CA ALA A 274 32.38 26.98 -0.53
C ALA A 274 31.37 27.20 -1.67
N LEU A 275 30.09 27.38 -1.32
CA LEU A 275 28.99 27.62 -2.26
C LEU A 275 28.59 29.11 -2.38
N ASP A 276 29.40 30.02 -1.83
CA ASP A 276 29.15 31.47 -1.79
C ASP A 276 27.74 31.86 -1.29
N TRP A 277 27.28 31.17 -0.23
CA TRP A 277 25.98 31.40 0.37
C TRP A 277 26.10 32.33 1.58
N ASN A 278 25.75 33.60 1.37
CA ASN A 278 25.92 34.68 2.34
C ASN A 278 24.66 35.02 3.17
N TYR A 279 23.67 34.13 3.19
CA TYR A 279 22.41 34.31 3.94
C TYR A 279 22.42 33.53 5.27
N ALA A 280 21.76 34.08 6.28
CA ALA A 280 21.66 33.44 7.59
C ALA A 280 20.85 32.12 7.53
N PRO A 281 20.94 31.26 8.57
CA PRO A 281 20.13 30.05 8.60
C PRO A 281 18.63 30.35 8.45
N PHE A 282 17.94 29.60 7.60
CA PHE A 282 16.52 29.80 7.25
C PHE A 282 16.18 31.15 6.61
N GLU A 283 17.18 31.92 6.16
CA GLU A 283 16.98 33.12 5.36
C GLU A 283 17.06 32.77 3.87
N ILE A 284 15.94 32.94 3.16
CA ILE A 284 15.84 32.67 1.73
C ILE A 284 15.62 33.98 0.97
N PRO A 285 16.45 34.28 -0.05
CA PRO A 285 16.31 35.50 -0.84
C PRO A 285 14.97 35.56 -1.58
N ALA A 286 14.39 36.76 -1.68
CA ALA A 286 13.12 36.97 -2.38
C ALA A 286 13.15 36.51 -3.85
N GLU A 287 14.31 36.56 -4.50
CA GLU A 287 14.50 36.09 -5.89
C GLU A 287 14.25 34.59 -6.04
N VAL A 288 14.54 33.78 -5.01
CA VAL A 288 14.28 32.33 -5.03
C VAL A 288 12.78 32.06 -4.95
N TYR A 289 12.07 32.75 -4.05
CA TYR A 289 10.61 32.64 -3.99
C TYR A 289 9.94 33.14 -5.28
N ALA A 290 10.46 34.21 -5.89
CA ALA A 290 9.96 34.70 -7.18
C ALA A 290 10.16 33.67 -8.31
N ASP A 291 11.31 32.99 -8.33
CA ASP A 291 11.61 31.91 -9.28
C ASP A 291 10.61 30.74 -9.14
N PHE A 292 10.44 30.19 -7.94
CA PHE A 292 9.47 29.11 -7.71
C PHE A 292 8.02 29.54 -7.92
N LYS A 293 7.66 30.77 -7.55
CA LYS A 293 6.33 31.30 -7.81
C LYS A 293 6.04 31.31 -9.30
N ALA A 294 6.93 31.88 -10.11
CA ALA A 294 6.74 31.98 -11.56
C ALA A 294 6.74 30.60 -12.23
N ASN A 295 7.70 29.74 -11.85
CA ASN A 295 7.98 28.51 -12.56
C ASN A 295 7.25 27.27 -12.00
N VAL A 296 6.65 27.35 -10.81
CA VAL A 296 5.86 26.25 -10.22
C VAL A 296 4.44 26.70 -9.93
N ALA A 297 4.25 27.67 -9.04
CA ALA A 297 2.90 28.03 -8.56
C ALA A 297 2.03 28.64 -9.66
N ASP A 298 2.53 29.63 -10.41
CA ASP A 298 1.79 30.34 -11.44
C ASP A 298 1.55 29.44 -12.67
N ARG A 299 2.56 28.64 -13.07
CA ARG A 299 2.40 27.61 -14.11
C ARG A 299 1.34 26.59 -13.71
N GLY A 300 1.38 26.12 -12.46
CA GLY A 300 0.43 25.17 -11.89
C GLY A 300 -1.00 25.70 -11.84
N ALA A 301 -1.18 26.94 -11.41
CA ALA A 301 -2.47 27.60 -11.37
C ALA A 301 -3.06 27.73 -12.79
N ALA A 302 -2.28 28.20 -13.76
CA ALA A 302 -2.72 28.31 -15.15
C ALA A 302 -3.12 26.94 -15.75
N ALA A 303 -2.35 25.89 -15.45
CA ALA A 303 -2.66 24.54 -15.90
C ALA A 303 -3.93 23.97 -15.24
N TYR A 304 -4.11 24.23 -13.94
CA TYR A 304 -5.30 23.83 -13.20
C TYR A 304 -6.55 24.53 -13.74
N ASP A 305 -6.51 25.85 -13.95
CA ASP A 305 -7.64 26.62 -14.48
C ASP A 305 -8.05 26.14 -15.88
N ALA A 306 -7.05 25.86 -16.73
CA ALA A 306 -7.29 25.27 -18.05
C ALA A 306 -7.93 23.88 -17.95
N TRP A 307 -7.47 23.04 -17.02
CA TRP A 307 -8.03 21.71 -16.80
C TRP A 307 -9.45 21.75 -16.20
N VAL A 308 -9.74 22.67 -15.27
CA VAL A 308 -11.09 22.86 -14.74
C VAL A 308 -12.06 23.21 -15.87
N LYS A 309 -11.67 24.14 -16.75
CA LYS A 309 -12.48 24.48 -17.92
C LYS A 309 -12.67 23.28 -18.85
N LEU A 310 -11.60 22.53 -19.12
CA LEU A 310 -11.64 21.31 -19.93
C LEU A 310 -12.64 20.29 -19.36
N VAL A 311 -12.65 20.10 -18.04
CA VAL A 311 -13.59 19.19 -17.35
C VAL A 311 -15.03 19.67 -17.46
N GLU A 312 -15.29 20.97 -17.32
CA GLU A 312 -16.65 21.51 -17.48
C GLU A 312 -17.15 21.34 -18.92
N ASP A 313 -16.30 21.63 -19.92
CA ASP A 313 -16.63 21.41 -21.33
C ASP A 313 -16.83 19.90 -21.62
N TYR A 314 -16.02 19.02 -21.01
CA TYR A 314 -16.16 17.57 -21.11
C TYR A 314 -17.51 17.08 -20.58
N LYS A 315 -17.96 17.56 -19.41
CA LYS A 315 -19.24 17.14 -18.82
C LYS A 315 -20.44 17.50 -19.71
N VAL A 316 -20.34 18.61 -20.46
CA VAL A 316 -21.37 19.00 -21.45
C VAL A 316 -21.31 18.13 -22.69
N ALA A 317 -20.10 17.81 -23.19
CA ALA A 317 -19.90 17.01 -24.40
C ALA A 317 -20.18 15.50 -24.19
N HIS A 318 -19.95 14.98 -22.99
CA HIS A 318 -20.04 13.57 -22.63
C HIS A 318 -20.91 13.35 -21.36
N PRO A 319 -22.20 13.71 -21.40
CA PRO A 319 -23.09 13.64 -20.23
C PRO A 319 -23.26 12.22 -19.68
N GLU A 320 -23.04 11.19 -20.49
CA GLU A 320 -23.09 9.78 -20.10
C GLU A 320 -21.96 9.38 -19.13
N LEU A 321 -20.83 10.08 -19.16
CA LEU A 321 -19.68 9.85 -18.28
C LEU A 321 -19.53 10.92 -17.18
N ALA A 322 -20.24 12.04 -17.31
CA ALA A 322 -20.11 13.18 -16.42
C ALA A 322 -20.32 12.82 -14.93
N ALA A 323 -21.28 11.91 -14.64
CA ALA A 323 -21.55 11.46 -13.27
C ALA A 323 -20.38 10.67 -12.67
N GLU A 324 -19.82 9.71 -13.42
CA GLU A 324 -18.67 8.92 -12.98
C GLU A 324 -17.43 9.80 -12.77
N VAL A 325 -17.13 10.68 -13.74
CA VAL A 325 -16.01 11.60 -13.63
C VAL A 325 -16.19 12.52 -12.43
N THR A 326 -17.37 13.11 -12.23
CA THR A 326 -17.64 13.98 -11.07
C THR A 326 -17.41 13.23 -9.75
N ALA A 327 -17.87 11.98 -9.63
CA ALA A 327 -17.62 11.17 -8.44
C ALA A 327 -16.11 10.97 -8.18
N ILE A 328 -15.34 10.63 -9.23
CA ILE A 328 -13.88 10.45 -9.12
C ILE A 328 -13.20 11.75 -8.69
N LEU A 329 -13.57 12.88 -9.28
CA LEU A 329 -12.99 14.19 -8.95
C LEU A 329 -13.29 14.64 -7.51
N GLU A 330 -14.43 14.20 -6.96
CA GLU A 330 -14.80 14.43 -5.56
C GLU A 330 -14.21 13.39 -4.60
N GLY A 331 -13.38 12.45 -5.09
CA GLY A 331 -12.79 11.39 -4.27
C GLY A 331 -13.79 10.33 -3.80
N ARG A 332 -14.91 10.18 -4.50
CA ARG A 332 -15.97 9.20 -4.20
C ARG A 332 -15.92 8.04 -5.19
N ASP A 333 -16.50 6.92 -4.78
CA ASP A 333 -16.76 5.81 -5.69
C ASP A 333 -17.81 6.24 -6.73
N VAL A 334 -17.63 5.76 -7.96
CA VAL A 334 -18.53 6.03 -9.11
C VAL A 334 -19.94 5.50 -8.88
N VAL A 335 -20.06 4.41 -8.11
CA VAL A 335 -21.31 3.77 -7.71
C VAL A 335 -21.17 3.37 -6.24
N GLU A 336 -22.21 3.59 -5.46
CA GLU A 336 -22.29 3.08 -4.09
C GLU A 336 -22.62 1.58 -4.13
N VAL A 337 -21.73 0.77 -3.55
CA VAL A 337 -21.94 -0.66 -3.36
C VAL A 337 -22.88 -0.88 -2.19
N LYS A 338 -23.84 -1.78 -2.34
CA LYS A 338 -24.84 -2.11 -1.32
C LYS A 338 -24.79 -3.58 -0.93
N PRO A 339 -25.30 -3.96 0.25
CA PRO A 339 -25.41 -5.37 0.65
C PRO A 339 -26.15 -6.22 -0.39
N GLU A 340 -27.21 -5.68 -1.01
CA GLU A 340 -28.05 -6.42 -1.97
C GLU A 340 -27.36 -6.70 -3.31
N ASP A 341 -26.21 -6.08 -3.58
CA ASP A 341 -25.42 -6.36 -4.77
C ASP A 341 -24.72 -7.73 -4.67
N PHE A 342 -24.58 -8.29 -3.46
CA PHE A 342 -23.87 -9.54 -3.22
C PHE A 342 -24.81 -10.77 -3.21
N PRO A 343 -24.34 -11.94 -3.67
CA PRO A 343 -25.06 -13.19 -3.59
C PRO A 343 -25.58 -13.54 -2.19
N VAL A 344 -26.76 -14.17 -2.11
CA VAL A 344 -27.30 -14.72 -0.86
C VAL A 344 -27.24 -16.23 -0.92
N TYR A 345 -26.77 -16.85 0.17
CA TYR A 345 -26.63 -18.31 0.28
C TYR A 345 -27.49 -18.88 1.40
N GLU A 346 -28.22 -19.94 1.07
CA GLU A 346 -29.11 -20.67 1.98
C GLU A 346 -28.33 -21.57 2.94
N ASN A 347 -28.95 -21.88 4.07
CA ASN A 347 -28.40 -22.81 5.06
C ASN A 347 -28.13 -24.18 4.43
N GLY A 348 -26.96 -24.75 4.72
CA GLY A 348 -26.53 -26.04 4.16
C GLY A 348 -25.88 -25.97 2.77
N PHE A 349 -25.87 -24.81 2.10
CA PHE A 349 -25.03 -24.61 0.92
C PHE A 349 -23.54 -24.84 1.28
N SER A 350 -22.77 -25.45 0.40
CA SER A 350 -21.37 -25.80 0.67
C SER A 350 -20.44 -25.39 -0.46
N GLN A 351 -19.44 -24.56 -0.13
CA GLN A 351 -18.46 -24.04 -1.09
C GLN A 351 -17.22 -23.54 -0.35
N ALA A 352 -16.04 -23.63 -0.97
CA ALA A 352 -14.83 -23.01 -0.42
C ALA A 352 -14.93 -21.49 -0.45
N THR A 353 -14.45 -20.82 0.60
CA THR A 353 -14.57 -19.36 0.70
C THR A 353 -13.77 -18.62 -0.36
N ARG A 354 -12.72 -19.21 -0.96
CA ARG A 354 -12.10 -18.65 -2.19
C ARG A 354 -13.06 -18.58 -3.38
N ASN A 355 -13.92 -19.57 -3.56
CA ASN A 355 -14.92 -19.57 -4.63
C ASN A 355 -16.05 -18.59 -4.32
N SER A 356 -16.51 -18.54 -3.07
CA SER A 356 -17.48 -17.54 -2.63
C SER A 356 -16.94 -16.11 -2.76
N SER A 357 -15.63 -15.94 -2.56
CA SER A 357 -14.91 -14.68 -2.82
C SER A 357 -14.90 -14.33 -4.32
N GLN A 358 -14.75 -15.31 -5.21
CA GLN A 358 -14.89 -15.06 -6.65
C GLN A 358 -16.30 -14.59 -7.02
N ASP A 359 -17.33 -15.19 -6.40
CA ASP A 359 -18.72 -14.82 -6.62
C ASP A 359 -18.96 -13.36 -6.17
N ALA A 360 -18.48 -12.99 -4.98
CA ALA A 360 -18.51 -11.62 -4.45
C ALA A 360 -17.75 -10.61 -5.34
N LEU A 361 -16.54 -10.96 -5.74
CA LEU A 361 -15.67 -10.15 -6.60
C LEU A 361 -16.33 -9.89 -7.95
N ASN A 362 -16.95 -10.90 -8.56
CA ASN A 362 -17.65 -10.74 -9.83
C ASN A 362 -18.97 -9.95 -9.68
N ALA A 363 -19.63 -10.04 -8.52
CA ALA A 363 -20.77 -9.18 -8.21
C ALA A 363 -20.35 -7.70 -8.10
N ALA A 364 -19.28 -7.43 -7.34
CA ALA A 364 -18.69 -6.10 -7.23
C ALA A 364 -18.26 -5.54 -8.60
N ALA A 365 -17.61 -6.36 -9.44
CA ALA A 365 -17.18 -5.94 -10.78
C ALA A 365 -18.35 -5.59 -11.72
N LYS A 366 -19.57 -6.09 -11.49
CA LYS A 366 -20.75 -5.71 -12.29
C LYS A 366 -21.25 -4.31 -11.97
N VAL A 367 -21.11 -3.88 -10.72
CA VAL A 367 -21.63 -2.59 -10.23
C VAL A 367 -20.57 -1.49 -10.21
N LEU A 368 -19.28 -1.84 -10.02
CA LEU A 368 -18.18 -0.89 -9.93
C LEU A 368 -17.32 -0.91 -11.21
N PRO A 369 -17.51 0.06 -12.13
CA PRO A 369 -16.72 0.13 -13.36
C PRO A 369 -15.24 0.49 -13.14
N THR A 370 -14.87 1.00 -11.96
CA THR A 370 -13.49 1.33 -11.55
C THR A 370 -12.89 0.32 -10.56
N PHE A 371 -13.47 -0.87 -10.47
CA PHE A 371 -12.94 -1.99 -9.69
C PHE A 371 -12.10 -2.93 -10.58
N LEU A 372 -10.82 -3.06 -10.28
CA LEU A 372 -9.87 -3.86 -11.05
C LEU A 372 -8.78 -4.43 -10.16
N GLY A 373 -8.12 -5.50 -10.59
CA GLY A 373 -7.12 -6.16 -9.78
C GLY A 373 -6.72 -7.49 -10.39
N GLY A 374 -6.09 -8.34 -9.59
CA GLY A 374 -5.71 -9.66 -10.08
C GLY A 374 -4.92 -10.46 -9.08
N SER A 375 -3.91 -11.18 -9.56
CA SER A 375 -3.14 -12.08 -8.72
C SER A 375 -1.68 -12.19 -9.15
N ALA A 376 -0.82 -12.51 -8.19
CA ALA A 376 0.56 -12.91 -8.42
C ALA A 376 0.63 -14.33 -9.02
N ASP A 377 0.29 -14.47 -10.31
CA ASP A 377 0.30 -15.72 -11.08
C ASP A 377 -0.59 -16.87 -10.55
N LEU A 378 -1.54 -16.54 -9.67
CA LEU A 378 -2.38 -17.52 -8.98
C LEU A 378 -3.87 -17.26 -9.19
N ALA A 379 -4.27 -16.55 -10.26
CA ALA A 379 -5.66 -16.11 -10.46
C ALA A 379 -6.68 -17.25 -10.44
N HIS A 380 -6.31 -18.42 -10.95
CA HIS A 380 -7.16 -19.62 -10.97
C HIS A 380 -7.08 -20.46 -9.70
N SER A 381 -6.08 -20.24 -8.85
CA SER A 381 -5.96 -20.91 -7.54
C SER A 381 -6.64 -20.08 -6.44
N ASN A 382 -6.47 -18.76 -6.52
CA ASN A 382 -7.09 -17.78 -5.62
C ASN A 382 -8.53 -17.44 -6.00
N MET A 383 -8.93 -17.79 -7.23
CA MET A 383 -10.25 -17.50 -7.79
C MET A 383 -10.52 -15.99 -7.94
N THR A 384 -9.52 -15.22 -8.34
CA THR A 384 -9.57 -13.75 -8.41
C THR A 384 -9.83 -13.20 -9.80
N TYR A 385 -10.38 -13.99 -10.72
CA TYR A 385 -10.62 -13.59 -12.11
C TYR A 385 -12.03 -12.95 -12.27
N ILE A 386 -12.10 -11.78 -12.88
CA ILE A 386 -13.34 -11.13 -13.35
C ILE A 386 -13.75 -11.83 -14.66
N LYS A 387 -14.77 -12.68 -14.58
CA LYS A 387 -15.18 -13.62 -15.64
C LYS A 387 -15.62 -12.95 -16.93
N GLU A 388 -16.26 -11.79 -16.83
CA GLU A 388 -16.80 -11.02 -17.96
C GLU A 388 -15.76 -10.07 -18.58
N ASP A 389 -14.49 -10.20 -18.20
CA ASP A 389 -13.43 -9.27 -18.59
C ASP A 389 -12.14 -9.99 -19.06
N GLY A 390 -11.30 -9.28 -19.80
CA GLY A 390 -10.05 -9.78 -20.35
C GLY A 390 -8.84 -9.50 -19.46
N LEU A 391 -7.65 -9.84 -19.96
CA LEU A 391 -6.37 -9.49 -19.35
C LEU A 391 -5.97 -8.06 -19.69
N GLN A 392 -5.52 -7.32 -18.69
CA GLN A 392 -5.03 -5.96 -18.86
C GLN A 392 -3.58 -5.97 -19.35
N ASP A 393 -3.37 -5.28 -20.46
CA ASP A 393 -2.05 -5.00 -21.01
C ASP A 393 -2.05 -3.64 -21.73
N ALA A 394 -0.94 -3.29 -22.36
CA ALA A 394 -0.81 -2.04 -23.10
C ALA A 394 -1.76 -1.93 -24.31
N ALA A 395 -2.21 -3.05 -24.88
CA ALA A 395 -3.13 -3.06 -26.03
C ALA A 395 -4.60 -3.06 -25.58
N ASN A 396 -4.88 -3.56 -24.38
CA ASN A 396 -6.21 -3.69 -23.79
C ASN A 396 -6.26 -2.99 -22.42
N PRO A 397 -6.03 -1.66 -22.34
CA PRO A 397 -5.89 -0.95 -21.07
C PRO A 397 -7.18 -0.92 -20.24
N LEU A 398 -8.34 -1.14 -20.86
CA LEU A 398 -9.64 -1.15 -20.18
C LEU A 398 -9.99 -2.47 -19.51
N ASN A 399 -9.27 -3.55 -19.86
CA ASN A 399 -9.50 -4.83 -19.22
C ASN A 399 -9.14 -4.74 -17.73
N ARG A 400 -9.87 -5.48 -16.89
CA ARG A 400 -9.79 -5.32 -15.42
C ARG A 400 -9.04 -6.44 -14.68
N ASN A 401 -8.55 -7.46 -15.38
CA ASN A 401 -7.71 -8.51 -14.80
C ASN A 401 -6.22 -8.22 -14.99
N ILE A 402 -5.51 -7.91 -13.92
CA ILE A 402 -4.06 -7.64 -13.92
C ILE A 402 -3.29 -8.93 -13.65
N GLN A 403 -2.32 -9.25 -14.51
CA GLN A 403 -1.33 -10.29 -14.24
C GLN A 403 -0.06 -9.67 -13.70
N PHE A 404 0.13 -9.78 -12.38
CA PHE A 404 1.34 -9.27 -11.73
C PHE A 404 2.55 -10.17 -11.99
N GLY A 405 2.34 -11.46 -12.33
CA GLY A 405 3.37 -12.50 -12.31
C GLY A 405 3.73 -12.91 -10.88
N VAL A 406 4.75 -13.74 -10.69
CA VAL A 406 5.23 -14.16 -9.35
C VAL A 406 6.01 -13.00 -8.69
N ARG A 407 5.26 -12.00 -8.24
CA ARG A 407 5.75 -10.70 -7.77
C ARG A 407 4.84 -10.15 -6.66
N GLU A 408 4.69 -10.90 -5.57
CA GLU A 408 3.80 -10.55 -4.46
C GLU A 408 4.08 -9.17 -3.89
N PHE A 409 5.36 -8.83 -3.71
CA PHE A 409 5.73 -7.56 -3.12
C PHE A 409 5.45 -6.40 -4.07
N ALA A 410 5.86 -6.51 -5.35
CA ALA A 410 5.51 -5.48 -6.33
C ALA A 410 3.99 -5.36 -6.51
N MET A 411 3.23 -6.46 -6.51
CA MET A 411 1.77 -6.42 -6.52
C MET A 411 1.24 -5.51 -5.40
N GLY A 412 1.66 -5.72 -4.14
CA GLY A 412 1.23 -4.88 -3.03
C GLY A 412 1.59 -3.39 -3.19
N THR A 413 2.82 -3.10 -3.60
CA THR A 413 3.25 -1.70 -3.81
C THR A 413 2.54 -1.02 -4.98
N ILE A 414 2.29 -1.73 -6.08
CA ILE A 414 1.52 -1.24 -7.24
C ILE A 414 0.08 -0.96 -6.82
N LEU A 415 -0.55 -1.86 -6.05
CA LEU A 415 -1.89 -1.63 -5.51
C LEU A 415 -1.95 -0.40 -4.60
N ASN A 416 -0.93 -0.18 -3.76
CA ASN A 416 -0.82 1.05 -2.97
C ASN A 416 -0.79 2.30 -3.85
N GLY A 417 0.00 2.29 -4.93
CA GLY A 417 0.06 3.43 -5.86
C GLY A 417 -1.26 3.68 -6.58
N MET A 418 -1.94 2.62 -7.00
CA MET A 418 -3.25 2.74 -7.65
C MET A 418 -4.32 3.26 -6.69
N ALA A 419 -4.30 2.83 -5.42
CA ALA A 419 -5.22 3.34 -4.40
C ALA A 419 -4.91 4.81 -4.03
N ALA A 420 -3.63 5.16 -3.86
CA ALA A 420 -3.20 6.52 -3.51
C ALA A 420 -3.43 7.53 -4.64
N HIS A 421 -3.39 7.09 -5.91
CA HIS A 421 -3.77 7.90 -7.05
C HIS A 421 -5.22 8.43 -6.94
N GLY A 422 -6.13 7.59 -6.44
CA GLY A 422 -7.56 7.84 -6.37
C GLY A 422 -8.33 7.44 -7.64
N GLY A 423 -9.65 7.33 -7.50
CA GLY A 423 -10.58 6.97 -8.59
C GLY A 423 -10.78 5.47 -8.82
N LEU A 424 -10.05 4.60 -8.11
CA LEU A 424 -10.06 3.15 -8.31
C LEU A 424 -10.30 2.39 -7.01
N ARG A 425 -10.93 1.22 -7.13
CA ARG A 425 -10.93 0.18 -6.08
C ARG A 425 -10.11 -1.00 -6.57
N VAL A 426 -9.18 -1.45 -5.74
CA VAL A 426 -8.16 -2.42 -6.17
C VAL A 426 -8.05 -3.63 -5.27
N TYR A 427 -7.74 -4.77 -5.87
CA TYR A 427 -7.48 -6.01 -5.14
C TYR A 427 -6.29 -6.80 -5.70
N GLY A 428 -5.66 -7.61 -4.85
CA GLY A 428 -4.56 -8.50 -5.23
C GLY A 428 -4.58 -9.82 -4.48
N GLY A 429 -4.43 -10.93 -5.20
CA GLY A 429 -4.43 -12.27 -4.61
C GLY A 429 -3.10 -13.02 -4.70
N THR A 430 -2.77 -13.72 -3.62
CA THR A 430 -1.74 -14.78 -3.54
C THR A 430 -2.16 -15.81 -2.49
N PHE A 431 -1.38 -16.88 -2.28
CA PHE A 431 -1.58 -17.76 -1.13
C PHE A 431 -1.24 -17.05 0.17
N PHE A 432 -1.95 -17.39 1.24
CA PHE A 432 -1.83 -16.69 2.50
C PHE A 432 -0.45 -16.87 3.13
N VAL A 433 0.19 -18.01 2.90
CA VAL A 433 1.58 -18.27 3.32
C VAL A 433 2.58 -17.31 2.66
N PHE A 434 2.28 -16.83 1.45
CA PHE A 434 3.11 -15.84 0.75
C PHE A 434 2.72 -14.40 1.08
N SER A 435 1.80 -14.19 2.03
CA SER A 435 1.56 -12.86 2.59
C SER A 435 2.82 -12.27 3.24
N ASP A 436 3.77 -13.12 3.66
CA ASP A 436 5.09 -12.71 4.14
C ASP A 436 5.90 -11.95 3.09
N TYR A 437 5.81 -12.31 1.80
CA TYR A 437 6.50 -11.59 0.72
C TYR A 437 5.95 -10.18 0.52
N VAL A 438 4.65 -9.98 0.71
CA VAL A 438 3.98 -8.68 0.51
C VAL A 438 3.77 -7.89 1.81
N LYS A 439 4.13 -8.47 2.97
CA LYS A 439 3.83 -7.93 4.31
C LYS A 439 4.24 -6.47 4.48
N ALA A 440 5.40 -6.10 3.96
CA ALA A 440 5.92 -4.74 4.05
C ALA A 440 5.10 -3.72 3.24
N ALA A 441 4.50 -4.13 2.11
CA ALA A 441 3.56 -3.31 1.35
C ALA A 441 2.19 -3.22 2.04
N VAL A 442 1.70 -4.32 2.63
CA VAL A 442 0.47 -4.31 3.46
C VAL A 442 0.61 -3.32 4.62
N ARG A 443 1.79 -3.30 5.26
CA ARG A 443 2.12 -2.32 6.31
C ARG A 443 2.03 -0.88 5.81
N LEU A 444 2.50 -0.61 4.59
CA LEU A 444 2.36 0.72 4.00
C LEU A 444 0.93 1.03 3.55
N SER A 445 0.11 0.05 3.15
CA SER A 445 -1.33 0.28 2.95
C SER A 445 -1.99 0.76 4.23
N ALA A 446 -1.70 0.07 5.34
CA ALA A 446 -2.27 0.36 6.65
C ALA A 446 -1.81 1.72 7.19
N LEU A 447 -0.50 2.01 7.11
CA LEU A 447 0.07 3.28 7.57
C LEU A 447 -0.46 4.48 6.78
N GLN A 448 -0.66 4.33 5.46
CA GLN A 448 -1.17 5.38 4.59
C GLN A 448 -2.70 5.51 4.60
N GLY A 449 -3.40 4.56 5.24
CA GLY A 449 -4.85 4.50 5.22
C GLY A 449 -5.43 4.19 3.82
N LEU A 450 -4.77 3.33 3.05
CA LEU A 450 -5.20 2.97 1.70
C LEU A 450 -6.15 1.76 1.74
N PRO A 451 -7.38 1.86 1.21
CA PRO A 451 -8.37 0.78 1.23
C PRO A 451 -8.12 -0.27 0.15
N VAL A 452 -6.94 -0.91 0.20
CA VAL A 452 -6.56 -2.04 -0.66
C VAL A 452 -7.17 -3.33 -0.12
N THR A 453 -7.73 -4.17 -0.99
CA THR A 453 -8.23 -5.51 -0.62
C THR A 453 -7.23 -6.59 -1.02
N TYR A 454 -6.64 -7.27 -0.04
CA TYR A 454 -5.77 -8.42 -0.23
C TYR A 454 -6.58 -9.72 -0.14
N VAL A 455 -6.49 -10.56 -1.17
CA VAL A 455 -7.21 -11.84 -1.26
C VAL A 455 -6.25 -12.99 -1.03
N PHE A 456 -6.09 -13.39 0.23
CA PHE A 456 -5.17 -14.43 0.65
C PHE A 456 -5.90 -15.77 0.78
N THR A 457 -5.64 -16.71 -0.14
CA THR A 457 -6.31 -18.02 -0.11
C THR A 457 -5.39 -19.11 0.45
N HIS A 458 -5.88 -20.35 0.57
CA HIS A 458 -5.08 -21.47 1.09
C HIS A 458 -4.62 -21.17 2.52
N ASP A 459 -5.59 -20.95 3.40
CA ASP A 459 -5.42 -20.25 4.67
C ASP A 459 -4.80 -21.04 5.84
N SER A 460 -4.61 -22.35 5.71
CA SER A 460 -4.30 -23.23 6.85
C SER A 460 -3.64 -24.53 6.41
N ILE A 461 -3.36 -25.43 7.36
CA ILE A 461 -2.92 -26.82 7.11
C ILE A 461 -3.90 -27.65 6.26
N ALA A 462 -5.12 -27.16 6.00
CA ALA A 462 -6.05 -27.78 5.06
C ALA A 462 -5.59 -27.69 3.59
N VAL A 463 -4.47 -27.01 3.31
CA VAL A 463 -3.77 -27.14 2.04
C VAL A 463 -3.34 -28.58 1.81
N GLY A 464 -2.77 -29.27 2.81
CA GLY A 464 -2.50 -30.70 2.74
C GLY A 464 -1.23 -31.05 1.97
N GLU A 465 -1.37 -31.52 0.74
CA GLU A 465 -0.26 -32.23 0.08
C GLU A 465 0.95 -31.33 -0.24
N ASP A 466 0.75 -30.01 -0.43
CA ASP A 466 1.86 -29.07 -0.67
C ASP A 466 2.75 -28.88 0.57
N GLY A 467 2.25 -29.25 1.76
CA GLY A 467 3.02 -29.38 2.98
C GLY A 467 3.46 -28.06 3.63
N PRO A 468 4.40 -28.12 4.59
CA PRO A 468 4.62 -27.06 5.57
C PRO A 468 5.08 -25.72 5.00
N THR A 469 5.66 -25.67 3.81
CA THR A 469 6.06 -24.41 3.17
C THR A 469 4.87 -23.66 2.55
N HIS A 470 3.72 -24.31 2.43
CA HIS A 470 2.48 -23.77 1.84
C HIS A 470 1.33 -23.65 2.84
N GLU A 471 1.57 -24.01 4.10
CA GLU A 471 0.57 -24.11 5.15
C GLU A 471 0.77 -22.99 6.18
N PRO A 472 -0.08 -21.94 6.16
CA PRO A 472 0.02 -20.84 7.11
C PRO A 472 -0.18 -21.29 8.55
N ILE A 473 0.64 -20.77 9.47
CA ILE A 473 0.51 -21.01 10.92
C ILE A 473 0.39 -19.68 11.67
N GLU A 474 1.47 -18.89 11.67
CA GLU A 474 1.65 -17.62 12.38
C GLU A 474 1.00 -16.41 11.68
N HIS A 475 0.57 -16.59 10.43
CA HIS A 475 0.28 -15.49 9.52
C HIS A 475 -0.94 -14.66 10.00
N LEU A 476 -1.98 -15.31 10.55
CA LEU A 476 -3.10 -14.62 11.17
C LEU A 476 -2.65 -13.73 12.33
N ALA A 477 -1.85 -14.26 13.25
CA ALA A 477 -1.32 -13.49 14.36
C ALA A 477 -0.46 -12.31 13.88
N GLY A 478 0.37 -12.55 12.87
CA GLY A 478 1.24 -11.54 12.26
C GLY A 478 0.50 -10.43 11.53
N LEU A 479 -0.68 -10.69 10.93
CA LEU A 479 -1.52 -9.67 10.31
C LEU A 479 -2.44 -8.97 11.32
N ARG A 480 -3.07 -9.69 12.25
CA ARG A 480 -3.93 -9.11 13.30
C ARG A 480 -3.17 -8.16 14.23
N ALA A 481 -1.86 -8.38 14.40
CA ALA A 481 -1.00 -7.48 15.15
C ALA A 481 -0.67 -6.16 14.41
N MET A 482 -0.97 -6.06 13.10
CA MET A 482 -0.71 -4.87 12.31
C MET A 482 -1.79 -3.80 12.59
N PRO A 483 -1.42 -2.58 13.02
CA PRO A 483 -2.39 -1.50 13.21
C PRO A 483 -3.06 -1.11 11.89
N ASN A 484 -4.34 -0.71 11.94
CA ASN A 484 -5.13 -0.26 10.79
C ASN A 484 -5.18 -1.27 9.63
N LEU A 485 -5.38 -2.56 9.92
CA LEU A 485 -5.65 -3.59 8.93
C LEU A 485 -6.84 -4.42 9.41
N ASN A 486 -7.91 -4.52 8.63
CA ASN A 486 -8.99 -5.45 8.95
C ASN A 486 -8.62 -6.83 8.42
N VAL A 487 -8.56 -7.84 9.30
CA VAL A 487 -8.32 -9.24 8.90
C VAL A 487 -9.64 -9.98 8.99
N PHE A 488 -10.15 -10.44 7.86
CA PHE A 488 -11.37 -11.23 7.77
C PHE A 488 -11.02 -12.68 7.47
N ARG A 489 -11.40 -13.61 8.35
CA ARG A 489 -11.35 -15.06 8.09
C ARG A 489 -12.76 -15.64 8.12
N PRO A 490 -13.53 -15.52 7.02
CA PRO A 490 -14.94 -15.87 6.99
C PRO A 490 -15.18 -17.37 7.13
N ALA A 491 -16.22 -17.72 7.90
CA ALA A 491 -16.62 -19.08 8.23
C ALA A 491 -17.34 -19.84 7.10
N ASP A 492 -17.94 -19.12 6.15
CA ASP A 492 -18.71 -19.67 5.05
C ASP A 492 -18.92 -18.66 3.92
N ALA A 493 -19.75 -19.05 2.94
CA ALA A 493 -20.08 -18.22 1.78
C ALA A 493 -20.78 -16.89 2.17
N ARG A 494 -21.62 -16.89 3.21
CA ARG A 494 -22.38 -15.72 3.68
C ARG A 494 -21.45 -14.70 4.33
N GLU A 495 -20.58 -15.15 5.23
CA GLU A 495 -19.58 -14.26 5.83
C GLU A 495 -18.58 -13.73 4.79
N THR A 496 -18.28 -14.53 3.76
CA THR A 496 -17.38 -14.10 2.67
C THR A 496 -17.97 -12.94 1.87
N GLN A 497 -19.28 -12.93 1.61
CA GLN A 497 -19.93 -11.82 0.93
C GLN A 497 -19.86 -10.53 1.77
N ALA A 498 -20.12 -10.65 3.07
CA ALA A 498 -20.05 -9.51 3.98
C ALA A 498 -18.63 -8.94 4.09
N ALA A 499 -17.62 -9.81 4.16
CA ALA A 499 -16.22 -9.37 4.20
C ALA A 499 -15.82 -8.57 2.95
N TRP A 500 -16.29 -8.98 1.75
CA TRP A 500 -16.09 -8.21 0.52
C TRP A 500 -16.80 -6.87 0.55
N TYR A 501 -18.08 -6.85 0.94
CA TYR A 501 -18.85 -5.61 1.08
C TYR A 501 -18.15 -4.61 2.04
N LEU A 502 -17.71 -5.09 3.21
CA LEU A 502 -16.98 -4.27 4.19
C LEU A 502 -15.64 -3.79 3.65
N SER A 503 -14.93 -4.62 2.88
CA SER A 503 -13.66 -4.21 2.26
C SER A 503 -13.84 -3.09 1.24
N LEU A 504 -14.89 -3.14 0.42
CA LEU A 504 -15.17 -2.16 -0.64
C LEU A 504 -15.75 -0.86 -0.10
N THR A 505 -16.47 -0.93 1.02
CA THR A 505 -17.02 0.27 1.70
C THR A 505 -16.00 0.94 2.63
N SER A 506 -14.90 0.27 2.95
CA SER A 506 -13.78 0.86 3.69
C SER A 506 -13.20 2.08 2.96
N LYS A 507 -12.96 3.16 3.72
CA LYS A 507 -12.42 4.41 3.18
C LYS A 507 -10.95 4.62 3.52
N SER A 508 -10.49 4.11 4.65
CA SER A 508 -9.16 4.40 5.19
C SER A 508 -8.42 3.20 5.78
N THR A 509 -8.93 1.99 5.59
CA THR A 509 -8.39 0.78 6.21
C THR A 509 -8.31 -0.33 5.16
N PRO A 510 -7.10 -0.86 4.83
CA PRO A 510 -6.99 -2.03 3.98
C PRO A 510 -7.65 -3.25 4.63
N SER A 511 -8.00 -4.23 3.80
CA SER A 511 -8.60 -5.48 4.25
C SER A 511 -7.80 -6.67 3.75
N ALA A 512 -7.54 -7.65 4.62
CA ALA A 512 -7.01 -8.96 4.27
C ALA A 512 -8.13 -9.99 4.39
N LEU A 513 -8.55 -10.57 3.27
CA LEU A 513 -9.52 -11.66 3.21
C LEU A 513 -8.75 -12.98 3.20
N VAL A 514 -8.88 -13.76 4.27
CA VAL A 514 -8.17 -15.03 4.51
C VAL A 514 -9.12 -16.20 4.24
N LEU A 515 -8.86 -16.94 3.16
CA LEU A 515 -9.85 -17.78 2.49
C LEU A 515 -9.38 -19.23 2.32
N THR A 516 -10.32 -20.15 2.50
CA THR A 516 -10.09 -21.60 2.48
C THR A 516 -9.87 -22.15 1.08
N ARG A 517 -9.14 -23.28 0.99
CA ARG A 517 -9.02 -24.12 -0.22
C ARG A 517 -10.23 -25.05 -0.36
N GLN A 518 -10.65 -25.61 0.78
CA GLN A 518 -11.65 -26.65 1.01
C GLN A 518 -13.06 -26.07 1.20
N ASN A 519 -14.09 -26.89 0.99
CA ASN A 519 -15.47 -26.44 1.12
C ASN A 519 -15.90 -26.27 2.58
N LEU A 520 -16.73 -25.25 2.82
CA LEU A 520 -17.36 -24.95 4.10
C LEU A 520 -18.87 -24.86 3.90
N THR A 521 -19.62 -25.29 4.91
CA THR A 521 -21.08 -25.27 4.89
C THR A 521 -21.58 -23.98 5.53
N VAL A 522 -22.57 -23.36 4.90
CA VAL A 522 -23.29 -22.21 5.46
C VAL A 522 -24.10 -22.66 6.67
N GLU A 523 -23.71 -22.18 7.85
CA GLU A 523 -24.37 -22.50 9.12
C GLU A 523 -25.67 -21.69 9.28
N GLU A 524 -26.60 -22.21 10.07
CA GLU A 524 -27.90 -21.55 10.29
C GLU A 524 -27.75 -20.18 10.96
N GLY A 525 -26.80 -20.05 11.89
CA GLY A 525 -26.61 -18.83 12.67
C GLY A 525 -25.61 -17.82 12.09
N THR A 526 -24.95 -18.10 10.97
CA THR A 526 -24.07 -17.08 10.34
C THR A 526 -24.91 -15.99 9.71
N ASP A 527 -24.41 -14.75 9.69
CA ASP A 527 -25.23 -13.59 9.37
C ASP A 527 -24.37 -12.53 8.69
N PHE A 528 -24.83 -12.03 7.54
CA PHE A 528 -24.10 -11.05 6.73
C PHE A 528 -23.85 -9.76 7.52
N ASP A 529 -24.86 -9.22 8.20
CA ASP A 529 -24.78 -7.92 8.86
C ASP A 529 -23.92 -8.00 10.13
N LYS A 530 -23.95 -9.15 10.82
CA LYS A 530 -23.18 -9.32 12.06
C LYS A 530 -21.68 -9.46 11.83
N VAL A 531 -21.20 -9.73 10.61
CA VAL A 531 -19.76 -9.70 10.32
C VAL A 531 -19.15 -8.33 10.59
N ALA A 532 -19.91 -7.24 10.42
CA ALA A 532 -19.47 -5.89 10.75
C ALA A 532 -19.19 -5.67 12.25
N LYS A 533 -19.66 -6.60 13.10
CA LYS A 533 -19.39 -6.61 14.54
C LYS A 533 -18.14 -7.39 14.92
N GLY A 534 -17.51 -8.08 13.97
CA GLY A 534 -16.25 -8.81 14.13
C GLY A 534 -16.34 -10.15 14.86
N ALA A 535 -17.23 -10.26 15.87
CA ALA A 535 -17.58 -11.52 16.51
C ALA A 535 -19.05 -11.55 16.91
N TYR A 536 -19.72 -12.69 16.71
CA TYR A 536 -21.14 -12.83 17.01
C TYR A 536 -21.54 -14.29 17.25
N VAL A 537 -22.68 -14.51 17.92
CA VAL A 537 -23.18 -15.85 18.27
C VAL A 537 -23.80 -16.52 17.04
N VAL A 538 -23.34 -17.73 16.73
CA VAL A 538 -23.87 -18.59 15.64
C VAL A 538 -24.62 -19.82 16.14
N TYR A 539 -24.43 -20.19 17.41
CA TYR A 539 -25.15 -21.28 18.06
C TYR A 539 -25.21 -21.02 19.57
N GLU A 540 -26.33 -21.31 20.22
CA GLU A 540 -26.47 -21.13 21.67
C GLU A 540 -27.48 -22.09 22.29
N ALA A 541 -27.02 -22.78 23.34
CA ALA A 541 -27.89 -23.49 24.27
C ALA A 541 -28.37 -22.57 25.41
N ALA A 542 -29.63 -22.72 25.83
CA ALA A 542 -30.20 -21.91 26.90
C ALA A 542 -29.49 -22.13 28.25
N GLY A 543 -28.97 -21.04 28.83
CA GLY A 543 -28.20 -21.08 30.07
C GLY A 543 -26.81 -21.71 29.89
N PHE A 544 -26.17 -21.46 28.75
CA PHE A 544 -24.78 -21.85 28.48
C PHE A 544 -23.84 -21.43 29.61
N ASP A 545 -22.87 -22.29 29.88
CA ASP A 545 -21.79 -22.04 30.84
C ASP A 545 -20.41 -22.21 30.19
N THR A 546 -20.38 -22.49 28.88
CA THR A 546 -19.20 -22.80 28.09
C THR A 546 -19.28 -22.04 26.76
N ILE A 547 -18.18 -21.44 26.32
CA ILE A 547 -18.11 -20.69 25.05
C ILE A 547 -17.02 -21.30 24.17
N LEU A 548 -17.38 -21.65 22.94
CA LEU A 548 -16.44 -21.95 21.85
C LEU A 548 -16.30 -20.70 20.99
N LEU A 549 -15.07 -20.23 20.80
CA LEU A 549 -14.75 -19.19 19.84
C LEU A 549 -14.04 -19.83 18.66
N ALA A 550 -14.46 -19.53 17.44
CA ALA A 550 -13.79 -20.04 16.25
C ALA A 550 -13.79 -19.03 15.12
N SER A 551 -12.83 -19.15 14.21
CA SER A 551 -12.76 -18.34 12.98
C SER A 551 -12.66 -19.25 11.77
N GLY A 552 -13.12 -18.78 10.60
CA GLY A 552 -12.99 -19.53 9.36
C GLY A 552 -13.58 -20.93 9.42
N SER A 553 -12.84 -21.88 8.86
CA SER A 553 -13.24 -23.29 8.77
C SER A 553 -13.57 -23.95 10.10
N GLU A 554 -13.04 -23.43 11.21
CA GLU A 554 -13.24 -24.02 12.53
C GLU A 554 -14.61 -23.72 13.12
N VAL A 555 -15.37 -22.77 12.55
CA VAL A 555 -16.75 -22.51 13.00
C VAL A 555 -17.66 -23.70 12.70
N ASN A 556 -17.54 -24.32 11.52
CA ASN A 556 -18.25 -25.57 11.21
C ASN A 556 -17.88 -26.70 12.20
N LEU A 557 -16.59 -26.80 12.59
CA LEU A 557 -16.13 -27.77 13.59
C LEU A 557 -16.73 -27.47 14.98
N ALA A 558 -16.72 -26.21 15.41
CA ALA A 558 -17.25 -25.77 16.69
C ALA A 558 -18.77 -26.00 16.80
N VAL A 559 -19.54 -25.74 15.75
CA VAL A 559 -20.99 -26.02 15.73
C VAL A 559 -21.28 -27.52 15.82
N LYS A 560 -20.52 -28.36 15.11
CA LYS A 560 -20.65 -29.83 15.23
C LYS A 560 -20.35 -30.31 16.65
N ALA A 561 -19.25 -29.83 17.25
CA ALA A 561 -18.89 -30.17 18.62
C ALA A 561 -19.89 -29.66 19.66
N ALA A 562 -20.46 -28.45 19.47
CA ALA A 562 -21.49 -27.92 20.35
C ALA A 562 -22.74 -28.81 20.39
N LYS A 563 -23.16 -29.35 19.23
CA LYS A 563 -24.30 -30.29 19.15
C LYS A 563 -24.03 -31.59 19.91
N GLU A 564 -22.81 -32.14 19.83
CA GLU A 564 -22.43 -33.34 20.61
C GLU A 564 -22.32 -33.06 22.11
N LEU A 565 -21.73 -31.92 22.49
CA LEU A 565 -21.63 -31.48 23.88
C LEU A 565 -23.01 -31.30 24.51
N GLU A 566 -23.94 -30.70 23.78
CA GLU A 566 -25.31 -30.51 24.23
C GLU A 566 -26.08 -31.82 24.36
N ALA A 567 -25.90 -32.76 23.42
CA ALA A 567 -26.44 -34.11 23.53
C ALA A 567 -25.90 -34.86 24.77
N ALA A 568 -24.67 -34.53 25.20
CA ALA A 568 -24.05 -35.01 26.43
C ALA A 568 -24.39 -34.18 27.68
N GLY A 569 -25.23 -33.14 27.57
CA GLY A 569 -25.71 -32.32 28.69
C GLY A 569 -24.88 -31.07 29.01
N THR A 570 -23.83 -30.75 28.23
CA THR A 570 -23.04 -29.52 28.38
C THR A 570 -23.67 -28.39 27.57
N LYS A 571 -23.90 -27.23 28.20
CA LYS A 571 -24.59 -26.11 27.56
C LYS A 571 -23.59 -25.14 26.95
N VAL A 572 -23.56 -25.06 25.63
CA VAL A 572 -22.51 -24.39 24.88
C VAL A 572 -23.07 -23.22 24.05
N ARG A 573 -22.29 -22.15 23.99
CA ARG A 573 -22.41 -21.09 22.98
C ARG A 573 -21.26 -21.19 21.98
N VAL A 574 -21.53 -21.02 20.70
CA VAL A 574 -20.50 -20.87 19.65
C VAL A 574 -20.52 -19.44 19.13
N VAL A 575 -19.35 -18.81 19.13
CA VAL A 575 -19.11 -17.48 18.61
C VAL A 575 -18.24 -17.60 17.36
N SER A 576 -18.75 -17.11 16.22
CA SER A 576 -17.93 -16.87 15.03
C SER A 576 -17.14 -15.57 15.22
N VAL A 577 -15.86 -15.59 14.89
CA VAL A 577 -14.93 -14.46 15.01
C VAL A 577 -14.28 -14.19 13.64
N PRO A 578 -15.03 -13.66 12.65
CA PRO A 578 -14.46 -13.34 11.34
C PRO A 578 -13.39 -12.25 11.41
N SER A 579 -13.47 -11.28 12.33
CA SER A 579 -12.43 -10.24 12.50
C SER A 579 -12.27 -9.82 13.96
N THR A 580 -11.06 -10.02 14.48
CA THR A 580 -10.67 -9.59 15.83
C THR A 580 -10.64 -8.07 15.94
N GLU A 581 -10.24 -7.37 14.88
CA GLU A 581 -10.11 -5.91 14.88
C GLU A 581 -11.46 -5.22 14.98
N LEU A 582 -12.45 -5.69 14.20
CA LEU A 582 -13.81 -5.17 14.26
C LEU A 582 -14.47 -5.46 15.61
N PHE A 583 -14.21 -6.65 16.19
CA PHE A 583 -14.73 -6.99 17.52
C PHE A 583 -14.09 -6.14 18.62
N ASP A 584 -12.78 -5.94 18.54
CA ASP A 584 -12.02 -5.09 19.44
C ASP A 584 -12.43 -3.61 19.36
N ALA A 585 -12.99 -3.17 18.24
CA ALA A 585 -13.55 -1.83 18.07
C ALA A 585 -14.97 -1.67 18.66
N GLN A 586 -15.68 -2.75 18.98
CA GLN A 586 -17.02 -2.67 19.55
C GLN A 586 -16.99 -2.11 21.00
N ASP A 587 -18.14 -1.59 21.43
CA ASP A 587 -18.29 -1.10 22.80
C ASP A 587 -18.24 -2.24 23.84
N ALA A 588 -18.07 -1.87 25.11
CA ALA A 588 -17.96 -2.83 26.20
C ALA A 588 -19.25 -3.64 26.43
N ALA A 589 -20.42 -3.08 26.12
CA ALA A 589 -21.70 -3.76 26.32
C ALA A 589 -21.86 -4.90 25.30
N TYR A 590 -21.50 -4.66 24.04
CA TYR A 590 -21.50 -5.69 23.00
C TYR A 590 -20.44 -6.77 23.28
N LYS A 591 -19.24 -6.39 23.74
CA LYS A 591 -18.22 -7.37 24.14
C LYS A 591 -18.67 -8.26 25.30
N GLU A 592 -19.36 -7.69 26.29
CA GLU A 592 -19.96 -8.45 27.40
C GLU A 592 -21.12 -9.33 26.92
N GLU A 593 -21.92 -8.87 25.96
CA GLU A 593 -22.97 -9.68 25.34
C GLU A 593 -22.39 -10.93 24.68
N ILE A 594 -21.29 -10.80 23.93
CA ILE A 594 -20.68 -11.91 23.19
C ILE A 594 -19.84 -12.81 24.10
N LEU A 595 -18.98 -12.22 24.94
CA LEU A 595 -18.06 -12.92 25.85
C LEU A 595 -18.27 -12.50 27.32
N PRO A 596 -19.40 -12.90 27.95
CA PRO A 596 -19.72 -12.49 29.32
C PRO A 596 -18.59 -12.80 30.29
N ASN A 597 -18.18 -11.82 31.10
CA ASN A 597 -17.06 -11.97 32.04
C ASN A 597 -17.30 -13.06 33.10
N ALA A 598 -18.58 -13.35 33.40
CA ALA A 598 -18.98 -14.41 34.31
C ALA A 598 -18.71 -15.82 33.75
N ILE A 599 -18.65 -15.98 32.42
CA ILE A 599 -18.47 -17.27 31.76
C ILE A 599 -17.02 -17.38 31.29
N ARG A 600 -16.18 -17.99 32.13
CA ARG A 600 -14.73 -18.12 31.90
C ARG A 600 -14.30 -19.42 31.25
N ARG A 601 -15.20 -20.39 31.19
CA ARG A 601 -14.98 -21.68 30.51
C ARG A 601 -15.03 -21.46 29.01
N ARG A 602 -13.86 -21.18 28.41
CA ARG A 602 -13.72 -20.77 27.01
C ARG A 602 -12.70 -21.63 26.28
N LEU A 603 -13.05 -22.09 25.08
CA LEU A 603 -12.14 -22.75 24.16
C LEU A 603 -12.12 -21.98 22.84
N ALA A 604 -10.95 -21.51 22.42
CA ALA A 604 -10.76 -20.99 21.07
C ALA A 604 -10.29 -22.11 20.13
N ILE A 605 -10.73 -22.09 18.88
CA ILE A 605 -10.45 -23.12 17.87
C ILE A 605 -10.08 -22.42 16.55
N GLU A 606 -8.83 -22.55 16.13
CA GLU A 606 -8.31 -21.94 14.91
C GLU A 606 -7.11 -22.74 14.39
N MET A 607 -7.11 -23.15 13.12
CA MET A 607 -5.96 -23.78 12.46
C MET A 607 -4.86 -22.75 12.17
N GLY A 608 -4.23 -22.26 13.24
CA GLY A 608 -3.15 -21.27 13.23
C GLY A 608 -2.57 -21.06 14.64
N ALA A 609 -1.60 -20.17 14.75
CA ALA A 609 -0.89 -19.90 16.01
C ALA A 609 -1.83 -19.49 17.15
N THR A 610 -1.57 -20.02 18.36
CA THR A 610 -2.47 -19.82 19.52
C THR A 610 -2.44 -18.38 20.07
N GLN A 611 -1.39 -17.61 19.74
CA GLN A 611 -1.05 -16.34 20.37
C GLN A 611 -2.22 -15.31 20.42
N SER A 612 -2.96 -15.14 19.32
CA SER A 612 -4.04 -14.13 19.24
C SER A 612 -5.22 -14.43 20.15
N TRP A 613 -5.40 -15.68 20.59
CA TRP A 613 -6.62 -16.12 21.28
C TRP A 613 -6.59 -15.91 22.78
N TYR A 614 -5.42 -15.85 23.40
CA TYR A 614 -5.29 -15.72 24.86
C TYR A 614 -5.93 -14.43 25.41
N LYS A 615 -6.08 -13.40 24.56
CA LYS A 615 -6.86 -12.19 24.89
C LYS A 615 -8.34 -12.48 25.17
N TYR A 616 -8.93 -13.45 24.47
CA TYR A 616 -10.37 -13.73 24.51
C TYR A 616 -10.72 -14.90 25.43
N VAL A 617 -9.87 -15.92 25.50
CA VAL A 617 -10.10 -17.09 26.37
C VAL A 617 -9.66 -16.85 27.82
N GLY A 618 -8.76 -15.89 28.05
CA GLY A 618 -8.24 -15.57 29.38
C GLY A 618 -7.34 -16.67 29.95
N LEU A 619 -7.07 -16.59 31.26
CA LEU A 619 -6.19 -17.54 31.97
C LEU A 619 -6.86 -18.87 32.28
N ASP A 620 -8.20 -18.88 32.33
CA ASP A 620 -9.02 -20.04 32.69
C ASP A 620 -9.42 -20.88 31.47
N GLY A 621 -9.24 -20.34 30.26
CA GLY A 621 -9.60 -20.97 29.00
C GLY A 621 -8.45 -21.74 28.33
N LYS A 622 -8.76 -22.38 27.20
CA LYS A 622 -7.81 -23.13 26.36
C LYS A 622 -7.90 -22.67 24.90
N VAL A 623 -6.87 -23.01 24.12
CA VAL A 623 -6.82 -22.78 22.68
C VAL A 623 -6.46 -24.10 21.99
N LEU A 624 -7.30 -24.56 21.08
CA LEU A 624 -6.96 -25.56 20.07
C LEU A 624 -6.42 -24.80 18.85
N GLY A 625 -5.09 -24.69 18.79
CA GLY A 625 -4.35 -24.08 17.70
C GLY A 625 -3.13 -24.90 17.32
N ILE A 626 -2.27 -24.32 16.49
CA ILE A 626 -1.07 -24.98 15.95
C ILE A 626 0.13 -24.06 16.20
N ASP A 627 1.11 -24.53 16.99
CA ASP A 627 2.35 -23.79 17.28
C ASP A 627 3.59 -24.54 16.74
N THR A 628 3.40 -25.38 15.73
CA THR A 628 4.46 -26.04 14.95
C THR A 628 4.18 -25.87 13.46
N PHE A 629 5.17 -26.08 12.60
CA PHE A 629 4.88 -26.17 11.16
C PHE A 629 3.96 -27.35 10.84
N GLY A 630 3.35 -27.29 9.65
CA GLY A 630 2.44 -28.31 9.12
C GLY A 630 3.13 -29.57 8.58
N ALA A 631 2.45 -30.31 7.70
CA ALA A 631 2.91 -31.59 7.19
C ALA A 631 2.34 -31.90 5.79
N SER A 632 3.15 -32.51 4.92
CA SER A 632 2.67 -32.96 3.60
C SER A 632 1.91 -34.30 3.72
N ALA A 633 0.58 -34.24 3.64
CA ALA A 633 -0.31 -35.40 3.58
C ALA A 633 -1.70 -34.96 3.04
N PRO A 634 -2.64 -35.88 2.76
CA PRO A 634 -4.00 -35.47 2.43
C PRO A 634 -4.60 -34.56 3.51
N ALA A 635 -5.28 -33.48 3.10
CA ALA A 635 -5.74 -32.43 4.02
C ALA A 635 -6.44 -32.97 5.27
N GLN A 636 -7.38 -33.91 5.12
CA GLN A 636 -8.07 -34.51 6.27
C GLN A 636 -7.11 -35.25 7.22
N THR A 637 -6.11 -35.93 6.69
CA THR A 637 -5.07 -36.59 7.51
C THR A 637 -4.27 -35.56 8.30
N VAL A 638 -3.89 -34.43 7.69
CA VAL A 638 -3.18 -33.36 8.42
C VAL A 638 -4.08 -32.77 9.51
N ILE A 639 -5.31 -32.38 9.18
CA ILE A 639 -6.30 -31.81 10.11
C ILE A 639 -6.53 -32.73 11.32
N ASP A 640 -6.74 -34.03 11.08
CA ASP A 640 -7.00 -35.01 12.14
C ASP A 640 -5.78 -35.20 13.05
N ASN A 641 -4.57 -35.29 12.48
CA ASN A 641 -3.34 -35.47 13.25
C ASN A 641 -2.96 -34.24 14.09
N TYR A 642 -3.38 -33.04 13.66
CA TYR A 642 -3.24 -31.80 14.43
C TYR A 642 -4.39 -31.59 15.42
N GLY A 643 -5.33 -32.54 15.51
CA GLY A 643 -6.35 -32.58 16.55
C GLY A 643 -7.60 -31.73 16.27
N PHE A 644 -7.83 -31.30 15.03
CA PHE A 644 -9.03 -30.55 14.65
C PHE A 644 -10.21 -31.49 14.33
N THR A 645 -10.56 -32.32 15.32
CA THR A 645 -11.68 -33.26 15.25
C THR A 645 -12.73 -32.94 16.31
N VAL A 646 -13.97 -33.37 16.07
CA VAL A 646 -15.07 -33.13 17.03
C VAL A 646 -14.76 -33.78 18.37
N GLU A 647 -14.21 -35.00 18.35
CA GLU A 647 -13.84 -35.76 19.54
C GLU A 647 -12.81 -35.03 20.40
N ASN A 648 -11.81 -34.41 19.77
CA ASN A 648 -10.78 -33.67 20.50
C ASN A 648 -11.33 -32.35 21.07
N VAL A 649 -12.23 -31.66 20.37
CA VAL A 649 -12.91 -30.46 20.90
C VAL A 649 -13.76 -30.82 22.12
N VAL A 650 -14.57 -31.88 22.03
CA VAL A 650 -15.38 -32.39 23.15
C VAL A 650 -14.50 -32.72 24.36
N LYS A 651 -13.39 -33.42 24.11
CA LYS A 651 -12.40 -33.77 25.14
C LYS A 651 -11.82 -32.51 25.81
N LEU A 652 -11.34 -31.54 25.03
CA LEU A 652 -10.72 -30.31 25.56
C LEU A 652 -11.72 -29.50 26.39
N VAL A 653 -12.99 -29.44 25.99
CA VAL A 653 -14.05 -28.83 26.78
C VAL A 653 -14.25 -29.56 28.10
N GLY A 654 -14.25 -30.89 28.10
CA GLY A 654 -14.34 -31.69 29.32
C GLY A 654 -13.18 -31.49 30.31
N GLU A 655 -12.04 -30.98 29.83
CA GLU A 655 -10.87 -30.64 30.63
C GLU A 655 -10.80 -29.16 31.06
N LEU A 656 -11.76 -28.32 30.64
CA LEU A 656 -12.00 -26.99 31.19
C LEU A 656 -12.94 -27.10 32.39
#